data_AF-C0BL81-F1
#
_entry.id   AF-C0BL81-F1
#
_cell.length_a   1.000
_cell.length_b   1.000
_cell.length_c   1.000
_cell.angle_alpha   90.00
_cell.angle_beta   90.00
_cell.angle_gamma   90.00
#
_symmetry.space_group_name_H-M   'P 1'
#
loop_
_entity.id
_entity.type
_entity.pdbx_description
1 polymer ?
#
loop_
_entity_poly.entity_id
_entity_poly.type
_entity_poly.pdbx_seq_one_letter_code
_entity_poly.pdbx_strand_id
1 'polypeptide(L)'
;MKLKYYALFFFTTISIKAISQEDYQKNKLESKINGAANYSYQMFFSAEEGVYYHKSLVQDSKTPANVQVSPLGTETIYIADGDVFIYDNYNFEVLLKDKIKLKLKEDPVVNIINNGDGSSYFILTKNGHLYKANTVKKDVEIVKLITSKPISLMAWNANKNLFVAANKNELFFYDPKKQEEIEGVILTENIISLSVNDKDFEILLGLENGELRVLNQSLNKTILSKRLSATPLTAVLVDPLDHYIYAGDTQGRLYTYDRLKENIYLDREIHDGAVTLNGIYQPNRGKKYLITTGNDNYYKVFNTSRLEPNYLRIVNIETTKIRENFVKIRLNESTVSYDKRVTFDNIKSLSEATRTVVVDSLAKTKSALKPELSLNDKSITLNIAPFPTAEIPLFTPLKSLDGVKLSSVHFQLEADNTFSISDAIFSSPKGEIKYSTDKKAMAAYEEEISLAISKEIANKEAEIKNTLSAIVEKLKSNGQLNGVELSATATLKKEKDQNGEDELNLYASFLSKGTQLITAMTSSDYPPGKYNFNEAPAAVTLIDFFLETTKTNLNEYLTPGRKVTFNITGGTDKSGIAKAISYKNEFGPFKNFPFYFQGELSGLNMDESTGITLNSQLGFMRTYGVRDYLENNTTLFNETNNTFVHFSEQADQVGPQFRTIKLELVIHGVDKL
;
A
#
# COMPACT_ATOMS: atom_id res chain seq x y z
N MET A 1 -17.76 18.90 1.97
CA MET A 1 -17.11 20.22 2.20
C MET A 1 -15.99 20.38 1.17
N LYS A 2 -16.01 21.41 0.32
CA LYS A 2 -15.13 21.53 -0.87
C LYS A 2 -13.66 21.73 -0.45
N LEU A 3 -12.93 20.61 -0.33
CA LEU A 3 -11.48 20.54 -0.12
C LEU A 3 -10.64 21.17 -1.26
N LYS A 4 -11.29 21.48 -2.40
CA LYS A 4 -10.68 22.07 -3.60
C LYS A 4 -9.95 23.41 -3.40
N TYR A 5 -10.17 24.10 -2.28
CA TYR A 5 -9.56 25.43 -2.04
C TYR A 5 -8.25 25.40 -1.24
N TYR A 6 -7.81 24.26 -0.69
CA TYR A 6 -6.51 24.15 0.00
C TYR A 6 -5.40 23.55 -0.88
N ALA A 7 -5.71 23.17 -2.12
CA ALA A 7 -4.76 22.56 -3.06
C ALA A 7 -4.10 23.58 -4.02
N LEU A 8 -4.02 24.87 -3.65
CA LEU A 8 -3.41 25.90 -4.50
C LEU A 8 -2.04 26.29 -3.95
N PHE A 9 -1.01 26.09 -4.79
CA PHE A 9 0.42 26.37 -4.61
C PHE A 9 1.25 25.34 -3.81
N PHE A 10 1.43 24.16 -4.39
CA PHE A 10 2.69 23.41 -4.25
C PHE A 10 3.30 23.19 -5.64
N PHE A 11 3.83 24.27 -6.21
CA PHE A 11 4.87 24.20 -7.24
C PHE A 11 6.11 24.85 -6.64
N THR A 12 6.81 24.12 -5.77
CA THR A 12 8.26 24.26 -5.72
C THR A 12 8.79 23.22 -6.70
N THR A 13 9.29 23.69 -7.83
CA THR A 13 10.16 22.92 -8.70
C THR A 13 11.42 22.58 -7.91
N ILE A 14 11.35 21.56 -7.05
CA ILE A 14 12.53 20.89 -6.56
C ILE A 14 12.94 19.98 -7.72
N SER A 15 13.62 20.57 -8.68
CA SER A 15 14.43 19.81 -9.62
C SER A 15 15.52 19.14 -8.78
N ILE A 16 15.25 17.95 -8.26
CA ILE A 16 16.29 17.09 -7.70
C ILE A 16 17.09 16.60 -8.91
N LYS A 17 17.95 17.45 -9.45
CA LYS A 17 19.15 16.94 -10.10
C LYS A 17 19.91 16.28 -8.97
N ALA A 18 19.85 14.96 -8.89
CA ALA A 18 20.74 14.16 -8.09
C ALA A 18 22.16 14.50 -8.59
N ILE A 19 22.78 15.49 -7.98
CA ILE A 19 24.21 15.69 -8.11
C ILE A 19 24.77 14.85 -6.98
N SER A 20 25.47 13.79 -7.37
CA SER A 20 26.11 12.86 -6.46
C SER A 20 26.95 13.63 -5.44
N GLN A 21 27.21 13.01 -4.28
CA GLN A 21 28.16 13.50 -3.28
C GLN A 21 29.61 13.59 -3.84
N GLU A 22 29.81 13.43 -5.15
CA GLU A 22 31.11 13.45 -5.82
C GLU A 22 31.70 14.85 -5.98
N ASP A 23 30.88 15.90 -5.95
CA ASP A 23 31.35 17.28 -6.02
C ASP A 23 31.77 17.77 -4.61
N TYR A 24 33.06 17.66 -4.31
CA TYR A 24 33.66 18.26 -3.12
C TYR A 24 34.62 19.40 -3.49
N GLN A 25 34.68 20.41 -2.62
CA GLN A 25 35.72 21.43 -2.71
C GLN A 25 36.97 20.97 -1.97
N LYS A 26 38.09 20.82 -2.70
CA LYS A 26 39.41 20.50 -2.15
C LYS A 26 40.14 21.79 -1.78
N ASN A 27 40.60 21.90 -0.55
CA ASN A 27 41.35 23.06 -0.07
C ASN A 27 42.67 22.60 0.55
N LYS A 28 43.75 23.31 0.25
CA LYS A 28 45.11 23.01 0.71
C LYS A 28 45.51 23.95 1.85
N LEU A 29 46.16 23.42 2.88
CA LEU A 29 46.91 24.15 3.90
C LEU A 29 48.42 23.99 3.70
N GLU A 30 49.21 24.82 4.35
CA GLU A 30 50.68 24.71 4.29
C GLU A 30 51.19 23.54 5.13
N SER A 31 50.49 23.20 6.22
CA SER A 31 50.78 22.07 7.10
C SER A 31 49.78 20.92 6.93
N LYS A 32 50.20 19.70 7.29
CA LYS A 32 49.30 18.55 7.42
C LYS A 32 48.26 18.77 8.52
N ILE A 33 47.05 18.27 8.29
CA ILE A 33 45.90 18.46 9.15
C ILE A 33 45.74 17.22 10.04
N ASN A 34 45.65 17.44 11.34
CA ASN A 34 45.46 16.38 12.34
C ASN A 34 44.03 16.34 12.88
N GLY A 35 43.25 17.39 12.65
CA GLY A 35 41.85 17.46 13.05
C GLY A 35 41.22 18.79 12.70
N ALA A 36 39.92 18.89 12.92
CA ALA A 36 39.17 20.13 12.75
C ALA A 36 38.13 20.27 13.85
N ALA A 37 37.80 21.52 14.17
CA ALA A 37 36.68 21.88 15.04
C ALA A 37 35.93 23.05 14.42
N ASN A 38 34.61 23.09 14.62
CA ASN A 38 33.78 24.10 13.99
C ASN A 38 32.54 24.50 14.78
N TYR A 39 32.14 25.76 14.56
CA TYR A 39 30.78 26.21 14.79
C TYR A 39 30.24 26.81 13.50
N SER A 40 29.21 26.18 12.93
CA SER A 40 28.73 26.53 11.59
C SER A 40 29.91 26.58 10.59
N TYR A 41 30.11 27.70 9.88
CA TYR A 41 31.22 27.89 8.94
C TYR A 41 32.52 28.39 9.57
N GLN A 42 32.57 28.67 10.87
CA GLN A 42 33.82 29.03 11.52
C GLN A 42 34.65 27.76 11.70
N MET A 43 35.59 27.55 10.79
CA MET A 43 36.39 26.35 10.69
C MET A 43 37.80 26.59 11.19
N PHE A 44 38.17 25.88 12.25
CA PHE A 44 39.54 25.82 12.74
C PHE A 44 40.13 24.44 12.47
N PHE A 45 41.38 24.42 12.04
CA PHE A 45 42.14 23.19 11.77
C PHE A 45 43.32 23.10 12.72
N SER A 46 43.41 21.95 13.39
CA SER A 46 44.61 21.49 14.09
C SER A 46 45.59 20.95 13.07
N ALA A 47 46.80 21.50 13.02
CA ALA A 47 47.83 21.07 12.08
C ALA A 47 49.13 20.67 12.81
N GLU A 48 50.04 19.98 12.11
CA GLU A 48 51.38 19.66 12.63
C GLU A 48 52.17 20.93 13.01
N GLU A 49 52.07 21.96 12.17
CA GLU A 49 52.75 23.26 12.31
C GLU A 49 51.75 24.39 12.59
N GLY A 50 50.90 24.21 13.62
CA GLY A 50 50.06 25.28 14.14
C GLY A 50 48.54 25.10 14.05
N VAL A 51 47.84 26.22 14.21
CA VAL A 51 46.37 26.34 14.16
C VAL A 51 45.99 27.24 13.01
N TYR A 52 45.04 26.80 12.18
CA TYR A 52 44.57 27.55 11.02
C TYR A 52 43.08 27.90 11.17
N TYR A 53 42.71 29.12 10.81
CA TYR A 53 41.33 29.51 10.54
C TYR A 53 41.11 29.55 9.04
N HIS A 54 40.31 28.61 8.52
CA HIS A 54 40.33 28.28 7.10
C HIS A 54 41.76 28.06 6.57
N LYS A 55 42.26 28.96 5.70
CA LYS A 55 43.61 28.88 5.12
C LYS A 55 44.61 29.80 5.81
N SER A 56 44.16 30.61 6.76
CA SER A 56 44.99 31.59 7.45
C SER A 56 45.60 30.97 8.69
N LEU A 57 46.93 31.05 8.82
CA LEU A 57 47.63 30.65 10.04
C LEU A 57 47.26 31.61 11.18
N VAL A 58 46.71 31.08 12.26
CA VAL A 58 46.34 31.81 13.48
C VAL A 58 47.46 31.77 14.50
N GLN A 59 48.09 30.60 14.66
CA GLN A 59 49.18 30.38 15.60
C GLN A 59 50.15 29.36 15.02
N ASP A 60 51.43 29.72 14.91
CA ASP A 60 52.51 28.78 14.61
C ASP A 60 52.81 27.89 15.83
N SER A 61 53.24 26.65 15.59
CA SER A 61 53.53 25.66 16.63
C SER A 61 54.59 24.67 16.16
N LYS A 62 55.47 24.23 17.07
CA LYS A 62 56.48 23.19 16.80
C LYS A 62 55.96 21.78 17.06
N THR A 63 54.86 21.67 17.80
CA THR A 63 54.16 20.42 18.04
C THR A 63 52.74 20.46 17.47
N PRO A 64 52.15 19.31 17.13
CA PRO A 64 50.74 19.26 16.72
C PRO A 64 49.84 20.03 17.68
N ALA A 65 49.06 20.95 17.14
CA ALA A 65 48.10 21.71 17.94
C ALA A 65 46.78 20.95 18.10
N ASN A 66 46.00 21.31 19.13
CA ASN A 66 44.63 20.84 19.28
C ASN A 66 43.70 22.03 19.46
N VAL A 67 42.56 22.01 18.78
CA VAL A 67 41.60 23.12 18.75
C VAL A 67 40.19 22.64 19.08
N GLN A 68 39.44 23.49 19.78
CA GLN A 68 38.00 23.32 19.97
C GLN A 68 37.30 24.67 19.92
N VAL A 69 36.24 24.75 19.11
CA VAL A 69 35.40 25.94 19.00
C VAL A 69 34.33 25.92 20.08
N SER A 70 34.00 27.09 20.64
CA SER A 70 32.93 27.21 21.63
C SER A 70 31.56 26.84 21.00
N PRO A 71 30.60 26.34 21.80
CA PRO A 71 29.25 26.02 21.29
C PRO A 71 28.50 27.20 20.67
N LEU A 72 28.94 28.45 20.95
CA LEU A 72 28.38 29.67 20.37
C LEU A 72 29.21 30.23 19.20
N GLY A 73 30.37 29.62 18.91
CA GLY A 73 31.29 30.11 17.88
C GLY A 73 31.97 31.44 18.19
N THR A 74 31.80 31.98 19.39
CA THR A 74 32.35 33.28 19.77
C THR A 74 33.84 33.22 20.04
N GLU A 75 34.32 32.07 20.53
CA GLU A 75 35.69 31.88 20.98
C GLU A 75 36.19 30.49 20.55
N THR A 76 37.50 30.37 20.47
CA THR A 76 38.18 29.12 20.19
C THR A 76 39.26 28.90 21.22
N ILE A 77 39.24 27.73 21.87
CA ILE A 77 40.35 27.29 22.71
C ILE A 77 41.30 26.44 21.87
N TYR A 78 42.59 26.66 22.00
CA TYR A 78 43.58 25.76 21.41
C TYR A 78 44.80 25.59 22.31
N ILE A 79 45.49 24.47 22.10
CA ILE A 79 46.73 24.13 22.78
C ILE A 79 47.81 23.97 21.72
N ALA A 80 48.90 24.74 21.84
CA ALA A 80 50.03 24.75 20.94
C ALA A 80 51.32 24.88 21.75
N ASP A 81 52.35 24.07 21.44
CA ASP A 81 53.62 24.01 22.18
C ASP A 81 53.50 23.80 23.71
N GLY A 82 52.37 23.25 24.16
CA GLY A 82 52.04 23.03 25.57
C GLY A 82 51.45 24.26 26.28
N ASP A 83 51.24 25.37 25.58
CA ASP A 83 50.56 26.57 26.10
C ASP A 83 49.06 26.53 25.70
N VAL A 84 48.20 27.13 26.53
CA VAL A 84 46.75 27.24 26.28
C VAL A 84 46.40 28.65 25.83
N PHE A 85 45.58 28.72 24.79
CA PHE A 85 45.16 29.98 24.18
C PHE A 85 43.64 30.05 24.09
N ILE A 86 43.10 31.25 24.27
CA ILE A 86 41.72 31.60 23.94
C ILE A 86 41.76 32.67 22.87
N TYR A 87 41.05 32.43 21.78
CA TYR A 87 41.00 33.27 20.59
C TYR A 87 39.59 33.79 20.36
N ASP A 88 39.47 35.09 20.09
CA ASP A 88 38.23 35.76 19.73
C ASP A 88 37.94 35.55 18.24
N ASN A 89 36.86 34.83 17.95
CA ASN A 89 36.47 34.54 16.57
C ASN A 89 35.83 35.75 15.85
N TYR A 90 35.43 36.80 16.56
CA TYR A 90 34.87 38.02 15.98
C TYR A 90 35.95 39.07 15.70
N ASN A 91 36.80 39.34 16.67
CA ASN A 91 37.86 40.34 16.56
C ASN A 91 39.16 39.80 15.93
N PHE A 92 39.24 38.47 15.74
CA PHE A 92 40.39 37.78 15.17
C PHE A 92 41.69 38.05 15.94
N GLU A 93 41.62 37.99 17.27
CA GLU A 93 42.76 38.22 18.16
C GLU A 93 42.83 37.21 19.30
N VAL A 94 44.03 37.02 19.85
CA VAL A 94 44.25 36.16 21.02
C VAL A 94 43.89 36.96 22.28
N LEU A 95 42.79 36.58 22.94
CA LEU A 95 42.30 37.22 24.17
C LEU A 95 43.17 36.88 25.38
N LEU A 96 43.61 35.63 25.44
CA LEU A 96 44.39 35.12 26.55
C LEU A 96 45.50 34.21 26.02
N LYS A 97 46.72 34.58 26.36
CA LYS A 97 47.93 33.75 26.24
C LYS A 97 48.44 33.52 27.65
N ASP A 98 47.86 32.53 28.32
CA ASP A 98 48.39 32.16 29.62
C ASP A 98 49.56 31.20 29.42
N LYS A 99 50.74 31.57 29.93
CA LYS A 99 51.92 30.69 29.93
C LYS A 99 51.78 29.65 31.04
N ILE A 100 50.60 29.06 31.16
CA ILE A 100 50.44 27.86 31.97
C ILE A 100 51.26 26.83 31.23
N LYS A 101 52.49 26.64 31.71
CA LYS A 101 53.28 25.44 31.44
C LYS A 101 52.52 24.29 32.07
N LEU A 102 51.47 23.87 31.40
CA LEU A 102 51.05 22.50 31.41
C LEU A 102 52.34 21.70 31.24
N LYS A 103 52.73 20.93 32.26
CA LYS A 103 53.78 19.92 32.11
C LYS A 103 53.30 18.78 31.18
N LEU A 104 52.50 19.10 30.17
CA LEU A 104 51.98 18.21 29.14
C LEU A 104 53.03 17.95 28.04
N LYS A 105 54.25 18.48 28.16
CA LYS A 105 55.36 18.07 27.30
C LYS A 105 55.59 16.55 27.33
N GLU A 106 55.32 15.90 28.46
CA GLU A 106 55.45 14.45 28.64
C GLU A 106 54.12 13.71 28.45
N ASP A 107 53.01 14.44 28.29
CA ASP A 107 51.67 13.88 28.16
C ASP A 107 50.86 14.65 27.10
N PRO A 108 51.11 14.38 25.80
CA PRO A 108 50.55 15.16 24.70
C PRO A 108 49.02 15.16 24.71
N VAL A 109 48.42 16.29 24.33
CA VAL A 109 46.97 16.42 24.17
C VAL A 109 46.52 15.66 22.92
N VAL A 110 45.38 14.99 23.03
CA VAL A 110 44.72 14.30 21.90
C VAL A 110 43.38 14.91 21.55
N ASN A 111 42.67 15.50 22.51
CA ASN A 111 41.37 16.09 22.26
C ASN A 111 41.01 17.18 23.28
N ILE A 112 40.20 18.16 22.85
CA ILE A 112 39.62 19.19 23.70
C ILE A 112 38.10 19.19 23.49
N ILE A 113 37.33 19.06 24.58
CA ILE A 113 35.89 18.88 24.51
C ILE A 113 35.20 19.86 25.45
N ASN A 114 34.08 20.45 25.05
CA ASN A 114 33.27 21.31 25.91
C ASN A 114 32.07 20.55 26.50
N ASN A 115 31.52 21.05 27.60
CA ASN A 115 30.30 20.52 28.25
C ASN A 115 28.98 20.95 27.58
N GLY A 116 28.97 21.26 26.29
CA GLY A 116 27.80 21.66 25.52
C GLY A 116 27.38 23.12 25.68
N ASP A 117 27.64 23.77 26.82
CA ASP A 117 27.38 25.21 27.03
C ASP A 117 28.64 26.09 26.95
N GLY A 118 29.83 25.48 26.91
CA GLY A 118 31.10 26.19 26.76
C GLY A 118 31.63 26.81 28.05
N SER A 119 31.00 26.58 29.19
CA SER A 119 31.47 27.06 30.50
C SER A 119 32.68 26.29 31.04
N SER A 120 32.97 25.12 30.49
CA SER A 120 34.15 24.32 30.85
C SER A 120 34.66 23.54 29.65
N TYR A 121 35.99 23.49 29.53
CA TYR A 121 36.68 22.67 28.55
C TYR A 121 37.41 21.54 29.24
N PHE A 122 37.50 20.41 28.58
CA PHE A 122 38.09 19.18 29.08
C PHE A 122 39.17 18.74 28.11
N ILE A 123 40.37 18.54 28.63
CA ILE A 123 41.57 18.23 27.87
C ILE A 123 41.90 16.77 28.12
N LEU A 124 41.80 15.95 27.07
CA LEU A 124 42.19 14.55 27.09
C LEU A 124 43.61 14.41 26.54
N THR A 125 44.43 13.62 27.22
CA THR A 125 45.82 13.37 26.88
C THR A 125 46.06 11.95 26.37
N LYS A 126 47.20 11.73 25.72
CA LYS A 126 47.58 10.45 25.14
C LYS A 126 47.74 9.34 26.18
N ASN A 127 48.17 9.65 27.40
CA ASN A 127 48.23 8.67 28.49
C ASN A 127 46.87 8.44 29.17
N GLY A 128 45.81 9.08 28.67
CA GLY A 128 44.43 8.91 29.14
C GLY A 128 44.11 9.67 30.42
N HIS A 129 44.89 10.70 30.75
CA HIS A 129 44.55 11.65 31.80
C HIS A 129 43.57 12.71 31.30
N LEU A 130 42.64 13.08 32.18
CA LEU A 130 41.63 14.09 31.92
C LEU A 130 41.88 15.33 32.77
N TYR A 131 41.84 16.50 32.15
CA TYR A 131 41.95 17.79 32.82
C TYR A 131 40.74 18.64 32.52
N LYS A 132 40.36 19.52 33.44
CA LYS A 132 39.32 20.53 33.26
C LYS A 132 39.96 21.91 33.24
N ALA A 133 39.72 22.67 32.18
CA ALA A 133 40.05 24.08 32.04
C ALA A 133 38.80 24.93 32.30
N ASN A 134 38.86 25.81 33.29
CA ASN A 134 37.80 26.77 33.61
C ASN A 134 38.10 28.12 32.95
N THR A 135 37.28 28.51 31.98
CA THR A 135 37.47 29.70 31.15
C THR A 135 36.68 30.92 31.62
N VAL A 136 35.92 30.82 32.72
CA VAL A 136 35.11 31.92 33.27
C VAL A 136 35.95 32.88 34.13
N LYS A 137 37.15 32.46 34.57
CA LYS A 137 38.07 33.27 35.36
C LYS A 137 38.97 34.12 34.45
N LYS A 138 39.48 35.25 34.96
CA LYS A 138 40.48 36.10 34.25
C LYS A 138 41.76 35.33 33.87
N ASP A 139 42.06 34.26 34.61
CA ASP A 139 43.16 33.31 34.36
C ASP A 139 42.56 31.91 34.17
N VAL A 140 43.09 31.10 33.24
CA VAL A 140 42.55 29.76 32.96
C VAL A 140 43.06 28.78 34.01
N GLU A 141 42.19 28.31 34.90
CA GLU A 141 42.61 27.28 35.87
C GLU A 141 42.47 25.88 35.25
N ILE A 142 43.54 25.09 35.29
CA ILE A 142 43.55 23.70 34.79
C ILE A 142 43.73 22.72 35.94
N VAL A 143 42.75 21.84 36.12
CA VAL A 143 42.70 20.86 37.21
C VAL A 143 42.66 19.45 36.64
N LYS A 144 43.56 18.55 37.08
CA LYS A 144 43.49 17.12 36.73
C LYS A 144 42.30 16.50 37.46
N LEU A 145 41.44 15.80 36.72
CA LEU A 145 40.31 15.07 37.27
C LEU A 145 40.72 13.64 37.65
N ILE A 146 40.05 13.08 38.66
CA ILE A 146 40.26 11.70 39.10
C ILE A 146 39.54 10.76 38.15
N THR A 147 40.27 9.75 37.67
CA THR A 147 39.78 8.63 36.88
C THR A 147 40.35 7.33 37.44
N SER A 148 39.57 6.26 37.46
CA SER A 148 40.01 4.94 37.94
C SER A 148 40.82 4.18 36.89
N LYS A 149 40.57 4.52 35.61
CA LYS A 149 41.23 3.93 34.44
C LYS A 149 41.61 5.02 33.41
N PRO A 150 42.56 4.74 32.50
CA PRO A 150 42.88 5.64 31.40
C PRO A 150 41.70 5.80 30.45
N ILE A 151 41.44 7.03 29.98
CA ILE A 151 40.42 7.32 28.97
C ILE A 151 41.11 7.40 27.59
N SER A 152 40.66 6.58 26.65
CA SER A 152 41.17 6.58 25.27
C SER A 152 40.38 7.52 24.35
N LEU A 153 39.07 7.60 24.54
CA LEU A 153 38.16 8.45 23.77
C LEU A 153 37.06 8.95 24.70
N MET A 154 36.49 10.12 24.40
CA MET A 154 35.31 10.60 25.09
C MET A 154 34.52 11.61 24.24
N ALA A 155 33.23 11.71 24.51
CA ALA A 155 32.37 12.76 23.95
C ALA A 155 31.30 13.18 24.96
N TRP A 156 30.86 14.42 24.86
CA TRP A 156 29.82 14.96 25.73
C TRP A 156 28.44 14.42 25.34
N ASN A 157 27.64 14.05 26.34
CA ASN A 157 26.26 13.61 26.18
C ASN A 157 25.32 14.65 26.80
N ALA A 158 24.68 15.46 25.97
CA ALA A 158 23.89 16.59 26.44
C ALA A 158 22.64 16.15 27.21
N ASN A 159 22.00 15.04 26.80
CA ASN A 159 20.78 14.55 27.47
C ASN A 159 21.06 14.06 28.90
N LYS A 160 22.25 13.50 29.15
CA LYS A 160 22.64 12.98 30.47
C LYS A 160 23.48 13.95 31.29
N ASN A 161 24.06 14.99 30.68
CA ASN A 161 25.03 15.89 31.33
C ASN A 161 26.26 15.12 31.86
N LEU A 162 26.68 14.10 31.10
CA LEU A 162 27.79 13.20 31.41
C LEU A 162 28.68 13.05 30.18
N PHE A 163 29.91 12.59 30.37
CA PHE A 163 30.71 12.08 29.26
C PHE A 163 30.35 10.63 28.97
N VAL A 164 30.33 10.27 27.69
CA VAL A 164 30.52 8.88 27.27
C VAL A 164 32.01 8.72 27.01
N ALA A 165 32.65 7.80 27.71
CA ALA A 165 34.08 7.58 27.67
C ALA A 165 34.38 6.13 27.30
N ALA A 166 35.54 5.89 26.69
CA ALA A 166 36.00 4.57 26.32
C ALA A 166 37.41 4.30 26.86
N ASN A 167 37.64 3.06 27.29
CA ASN A 167 38.96 2.51 27.57
C ASN A 167 39.10 1.21 26.78
N LYS A 168 39.80 1.26 25.65
CA LYS A 168 39.93 0.13 24.70
C LYS A 168 38.55 -0.34 24.23
N ASN A 169 38.08 -1.51 24.66
CA ASN A 169 36.79 -2.09 24.29
C ASN A 169 35.67 -1.80 25.32
N GLU A 170 35.98 -1.16 26.43
CA GLU A 170 35.01 -0.78 27.45
C GLU A 170 34.46 0.63 27.17
N LEU A 171 33.14 0.77 27.17
CA LEU A 171 32.41 2.03 27.05
C LEU A 171 31.64 2.30 28.36
N PHE A 172 31.78 3.49 28.94
CA PHE A 172 31.20 3.84 30.23
C PHE A 172 30.79 5.31 30.28
N PHE A 173 30.04 5.71 31.30
CA PHE A 173 29.78 7.13 31.54
C PHE A 173 30.72 7.69 32.61
N TYR A 174 31.08 8.96 32.47
CA TYR A 174 31.89 9.67 33.45
C TYR A 174 31.20 10.97 33.86
N ASP A 175 31.00 11.16 35.16
CA ASP A 175 30.47 12.39 35.75
C ASP A 175 31.65 13.33 36.11
N PRO A 176 31.88 14.42 35.37
CA PRO A 176 33.00 15.32 35.65
C PRO A 176 32.80 16.18 36.91
N LYS A 177 31.59 16.24 37.47
CA LYS A 177 31.31 16.99 38.71
C LYS A 177 31.58 16.10 39.92
N LYS A 178 31.11 14.86 39.90
CA LYS A 178 31.35 13.88 40.96
C LYS A 178 32.71 13.20 40.87
N GLN A 179 33.33 13.23 39.69
CA GLN A 179 34.53 12.47 39.35
C GLN A 179 34.33 10.96 39.53
N GLU A 180 33.15 10.49 39.12
CA GLU A 180 32.70 9.10 39.25
C GLU A 180 32.48 8.49 37.88
N GLU A 181 32.86 7.23 37.75
CA GLU A 181 32.57 6.39 36.59
C GLU A 181 31.30 5.60 36.85
N ILE A 182 30.41 5.54 35.86
CA ILE A 182 29.19 4.74 35.89
C ILE A 182 29.35 3.64 34.86
N GLU A 183 29.18 2.40 35.31
CA GLU A 183 29.35 1.20 34.49
C GLU A 183 28.50 1.26 33.22
N GLY A 184 29.09 0.80 32.12
CA GLY A 184 28.46 0.77 30.80
C GLY A 184 28.49 -0.63 30.19
N VAL A 185 29.19 -0.77 29.06
CA VAL A 185 29.22 -2.01 28.27
C VAL A 185 30.64 -2.34 27.84
N ILE A 186 30.97 -3.64 27.83
CA ILE A 186 32.23 -4.16 27.29
C ILE A 186 31.94 -4.78 25.92
N LEU A 187 32.68 -4.34 24.90
CA LEU A 187 32.56 -4.84 23.54
C LEU A 187 33.62 -5.90 23.24
N THR A 188 33.42 -6.64 22.15
CA THR A 188 34.39 -7.64 21.67
C THR A 188 35.62 -7.02 21.03
N GLU A 189 35.48 -5.81 20.47
CA GLU A 189 36.51 -5.11 19.70
C GLU A 189 36.87 -3.79 20.39
N ASN A 190 38.09 -3.31 20.17
CA ASN A 190 38.48 -2.00 20.64
C ASN A 190 37.71 -0.88 19.92
N ILE A 191 37.41 0.18 20.67
CA ILE A 191 36.70 1.37 20.19
C ILE A 191 37.75 2.36 19.69
N ILE A 192 37.59 2.79 18.45
CA ILE A 192 38.56 3.63 17.71
C ILE A 192 37.99 5.03 17.44
N SER A 193 36.67 5.14 17.31
CA SER A 193 35.99 6.43 17.26
C SER A 193 34.66 6.39 17.99
N LEU A 194 34.22 7.56 18.48
CA LEU A 194 33.04 7.71 19.32
C LEU A 194 32.35 9.05 18.99
N SER A 195 31.04 9.00 18.77
CA SER A 195 30.19 10.17 18.59
C SER A 195 28.85 10.00 19.30
N VAL A 196 28.26 11.11 19.76
CA VAL A 196 26.93 11.14 20.39
C VAL A 196 25.93 11.76 19.42
N ASN A 197 24.78 11.10 19.25
CA ASN A 197 23.61 11.67 18.57
C ASN A 197 22.53 11.95 19.62
N ASP A 198 22.54 13.16 20.17
CA ASP A 198 21.61 13.55 21.23
C ASP A 198 20.14 13.57 20.77
N LYS A 199 19.90 13.83 19.48
CA LYS A 199 18.55 13.96 18.92
C LYS A 199 17.80 12.63 18.90
N ASP A 200 18.47 11.56 18.51
CA ASP A 200 17.88 10.23 18.41
C ASP A 200 18.24 9.33 19.61
N PHE A 201 18.93 9.89 20.62
CA PHE A 201 19.37 9.17 21.82
C PHE A 201 20.26 7.96 21.46
N GLU A 202 21.25 8.17 20.60
CA GLU A 202 22.16 7.13 20.09
C GLU A 202 23.64 7.45 20.38
N ILE A 203 24.45 6.39 20.53
CA ILE A 203 25.91 6.45 20.62
C ILE A 203 26.49 5.68 19.44
N LEU A 204 27.31 6.33 18.64
CA LEU A 204 27.95 5.76 17.47
C LEU A 204 29.41 5.42 17.79
N LEU A 205 29.83 4.23 17.38
CA LEU A 205 31.17 3.71 17.60
C LEU A 205 31.74 3.19 16.28
N GLY A 206 32.98 3.57 16.00
CA GLY A 206 33.82 2.90 15.01
C GLY A 206 34.77 1.94 15.70
N LEU A 207 34.77 0.67 15.29
CA LEU A 207 35.53 -0.40 15.94
C LEU A 207 36.79 -0.77 15.14
N GLU A 208 37.73 -1.44 15.82
CA GLU A 208 39.02 -1.87 15.28
C GLU A 208 38.90 -2.77 14.04
N ASN A 209 37.90 -3.64 14.00
CA ASN A 209 37.66 -4.54 12.88
C ASN A 209 36.98 -3.88 11.65
N GLY A 210 36.72 -2.57 11.70
CA GLY A 210 36.04 -1.81 10.66
C GLY A 210 34.51 -1.80 10.76
N GLU A 211 33.95 -2.21 11.90
CA GLU A 211 32.53 -2.18 12.18
C GLU A 211 32.04 -0.83 12.70
N LEU A 212 30.93 -0.35 12.11
CA LEU A 212 30.08 0.68 12.67
C LEU A 212 29.08 0.02 13.63
N ARG A 213 29.09 0.44 14.88
CA ARG A 213 28.14 0.02 15.90
C ARG A 213 27.38 1.22 16.46
N VAL A 214 26.05 1.12 16.50
CA VAL A 214 25.18 2.13 17.10
C VAL A 214 24.46 1.50 18.28
N LEU A 215 24.60 2.11 19.44
CA LEU A 215 23.92 1.72 20.67
C LEU A 215 22.88 2.78 21.04
N ASN A 216 21.86 2.39 21.79
CA ASN A 216 21.01 3.38 22.45
C ASN A 216 21.78 4.12 23.55
N GLN A 217 21.30 5.29 23.96
CA GLN A 217 21.95 6.14 24.96
C GLN A 217 22.06 5.51 26.36
N SER A 218 21.36 4.40 26.62
CA SER A 218 21.51 3.62 27.87
C SER A 218 22.53 2.49 27.75
N LEU A 219 23.17 2.32 26.60
CA LEU A 219 24.17 1.30 26.29
C LEU A 219 23.69 -0.16 26.45
N ASN A 220 22.38 -0.39 26.55
CA ASN A 220 21.80 -1.70 26.83
C ASN A 220 21.16 -2.38 25.59
N LYS A 221 21.13 -1.68 24.45
CA LYS A 221 20.59 -2.20 23.19
C LYS A 221 21.46 -1.75 22.01
N THR A 222 21.89 -2.71 21.21
CA THR A 222 22.46 -2.45 19.89
C THR A 222 21.33 -2.13 18.90
N ILE A 223 21.43 -0.97 18.25
CA ILE A 223 20.50 -0.49 17.23
C ILE A 223 20.97 -0.91 15.84
N LEU A 224 22.27 -0.78 15.58
CA LEU A 224 22.91 -1.13 14.30
C LEU A 224 24.28 -1.76 14.55
N SER A 225 24.60 -2.78 13.77
CA SER A 225 25.93 -3.37 13.68
C SER A 225 26.18 -3.71 12.21
N LYS A 226 27.17 -3.04 11.60
CA LYS A 226 27.50 -3.22 10.20
C LYS A 226 28.99 -3.04 9.97
N ARG A 227 29.64 -4.03 9.36
CA ARG A 227 31.02 -3.88 8.89
C ARG A 227 31.04 -3.01 7.63
N LEU A 228 31.78 -1.90 7.69
CA LEU A 228 31.92 -0.93 6.59
C LEU A 228 33.30 -1.00 5.93
N SER A 229 34.35 -1.17 6.74
CA SER A 229 35.74 -1.25 6.26
C SER A 229 36.41 -2.57 6.65
N ALA A 230 37.48 -2.90 5.95
CA ALA A 230 38.42 -3.95 6.34
C ALA A 230 39.42 -3.48 7.41
N THR A 231 39.51 -2.17 7.66
CA THR A 231 40.44 -1.54 8.60
C THR A 231 39.69 -0.71 9.65
N PRO A 232 40.33 -0.30 10.76
CA PRO A 232 39.65 0.41 11.84
C PRO A 232 38.93 1.69 11.39
N LEU A 233 37.74 1.95 11.94
CA LEU A 233 36.97 3.17 11.69
C LEU A 233 37.41 4.30 12.63
N THR A 234 38.11 5.30 12.09
CA THR A 234 38.72 6.43 12.82
C THR A 234 37.77 7.60 13.04
N ALA A 235 36.63 7.62 12.36
CA ALA A 235 35.60 8.63 12.60
C ALA A 235 34.22 8.09 12.22
N VAL A 236 33.21 8.52 12.97
CA VAL A 236 31.79 8.25 12.69
C VAL A 236 30.98 9.52 12.98
N LEU A 237 30.04 9.86 12.10
CA LEU A 237 29.19 11.04 12.24
C LEU A 237 27.82 10.77 11.65
N VAL A 238 26.76 11.14 12.36
CA VAL A 238 25.38 11.03 11.85
C VAL A 238 25.00 12.27 11.04
N ASP A 239 24.21 12.08 9.98
CA ASP A 239 23.53 13.19 9.35
C ASP A 239 22.46 13.77 10.30
N PRO A 240 22.41 15.08 10.55
CA PRO A 240 21.53 15.67 11.56
C PRO A 240 20.03 15.63 11.19
N LEU A 241 19.70 15.36 9.92
CA LEU A 241 18.33 15.38 9.42
C LEU A 241 17.89 14.09 8.78
N ASP A 242 18.80 13.43 8.08
CA ASP A 242 18.47 12.32 7.20
C ASP A 242 19.09 11.02 7.69
N HIS A 243 18.90 9.95 6.93
CA HIS A 243 19.17 8.59 7.37
C HIS A 243 20.60 8.13 7.10
N TYR A 244 21.56 9.05 6.97
CA TYR A 244 22.94 8.69 6.62
C TYR A 244 23.85 8.70 7.85
N ILE A 245 24.80 7.75 7.86
CA ILE A 245 25.96 7.78 8.75
C ILE A 245 27.21 7.86 7.87
N TYR A 246 28.06 8.82 8.18
CA TYR A 246 29.36 8.99 7.56
C TYR A 246 30.41 8.29 8.43
N ALA A 247 31.31 7.53 7.81
CA ALA A 247 32.42 6.89 8.51
C ALA A 247 33.73 7.03 7.74
N GLY A 248 34.83 7.17 8.46
CA GLY A 248 36.18 7.26 7.92
C GLY A 248 37.07 6.15 8.47
N ASP A 249 38.00 5.63 7.66
CA ASP A 249 38.92 4.58 8.11
C ASP A 249 40.39 5.00 8.15
N THR A 250 41.24 4.11 8.66
CA THR A 250 42.70 4.35 8.80
C THR A 250 43.45 4.49 7.48
N GLN A 251 42.86 4.05 6.37
CA GLN A 251 43.47 4.05 5.03
C GLN A 251 42.95 5.20 4.16
N GLY A 252 42.26 6.18 4.74
CA GLY A 252 41.83 7.35 3.99
C GLY A 252 40.51 7.20 3.27
N ARG A 253 39.74 6.14 3.53
CA ARG A 253 38.45 5.92 2.87
C ARG A 253 37.30 6.54 3.65
N LEU A 254 36.38 7.15 2.91
CA LEU A 254 35.10 7.67 3.38
C LEU A 254 33.98 6.74 2.94
N TYR A 255 33.09 6.45 3.89
CA TYR A 255 31.88 5.69 3.71
C TYR A 255 30.66 6.58 4.00
N THR A 256 29.65 6.51 3.14
CA THR A 256 28.29 7.01 3.44
C THR A 256 27.36 5.81 3.51
N TYR A 257 26.90 5.47 4.70
CA TYR A 257 25.97 4.37 4.95
C TYR A 257 24.52 4.88 4.98
N ASP A 258 23.65 4.29 4.17
CA ASP A 258 22.21 4.56 4.17
C ASP A 258 21.52 3.60 5.15
N ARG A 259 20.98 4.15 6.25
CA ARG A 259 20.32 3.37 7.30
C ARG A 259 18.99 2.78 6.85
N LEU A 260 18.28 3.41 5.91
CA LEU A 260 16.97 2.92 5.46
C LEU A 260 17.11 1.81 4.42
N LYS A 261 18.11 1.90 3.55
CA LYS A 261 18.39 0.90 2.49
C LYS A 261 19.40 -0.16 2.90
N GLU A 262 19.97 -0.03 4.11
CA GLU A 262 20.97 -0.93 4.70
C GLU A 262 22.21 -1.20 3.81
N ASN A 263 22.59 -0.19 3.01
CA ASN A 263 23.67 -0.31 2.04
C ASN A 263 24.68 0.84 2.15
N ILE A 264 25.85 0.62 1.55
CA ILE A 264 26.89 1.64 1.42
C ILE A 264 26.57 2.45 0.16
N TYR A 265 26.16 3.69 0.34
CA TYR A 265 25.87 4.63 -0.75
C TYR A 265 27.16 5.13 -1.43
N LEU A 266 28.21 5.36 -0.65
CA LEU A 266 29.53 5.80 -1.11
C LEU A 266 30.63 5.05 -0.36
N ASP A 267 31.65 4.59 -1.09
CA ASP A 267 32.92 4.07 -0.58
C ASP A 267 34.03 4.62 -1.49
N ARG A 268 34.88 5.50 -0.94
CA ARG A 268 35.92 6.16 -1.73
C ARG A 268 37.12 6.55 -0.88
N GLU A 269 38.31 6.33 -1.42
CA GLU A 269 39.55 6.90 -0.89
C GLU A 269 39.62 8.41 -1.14
N ILE A 270 39.76 9.17 -0.07
CA ILE A 270 39.71 10.63 -0.07
C ILE A 270 40.88 11.30 0.64
N HIS A 271 41.68 10.61 1.42
CA HIS A 271 42.84 11.22 2.10
C HIS A 271 44.00 10.24 2.14
N ASP A 272 45.20 10.76 2.41
CA ASP A 272 46.32 9.91 2.77
C ASP A 272 46.20 9.55 4.27
N GLY A 273 45.77 8.33 4.59
CA GLY A 273 45.67 7.84 5.97
C GLY A 273 44.40 8.26 6.73
N ALA A 274 44.43 8.11 8.06
CA ALA A 274 43.25 8.17 8.94
C ALA A 274 42.34 9.38 8.70
N VAL A 275 41.06 9.12 8.41
CA VAL A 275 40.06 10.17 8.16
C VAL A 275 39.45 10.67 9.46
N THR A 276 39.27 11.99 9.58
CA THR A 276 38.41 12.62 10.58
C THR A 276 37.23 13.34 9.91
N LEU A 277 36.11 13.44 10.62
CA LEU A 277 34.85 13.96 10.10
C LEU A 277 34.31 15.09 10.97
N ASN A 278 33.79 16.15 10.33
CA ASN A 278 33.07 17.24 10.98
C ASN A 278 31.83 17.63 10.16
N GLY A 279 30.78 18.10 10.85
CA GLY A 279 29.51 18.47 10.23
C GLY A 279 29.24 19.96 10.30
N ILE A 280 28.77 20.56 9.20
CA ILE A 280 28.13 21.88 9.21
C ILE A 280 26.66 21.67 8.91
N TYR A 281 25.79 22.18 9.78
CA TYR A 281 24.36 22.17 9.55
C TYR A 281 23.76 23.55 9.79
N GLN A 282 22.96 24.02 8.82
CA GLN A 282 22.22 25.28 8.88
C GLN A 282 20.71 24.99 8.76
N PRO A 283 20.01 24.82 9.91
CA PRO A 283 18.59 24.44 9.93
C PRO A 283 17.72 25.36 9.07
N ASN A 284 17.89 26.68 9.23
CA ASN A 284 17.07 27.69 8.57
C ASN A 284 17.23 27.73 7.03
N ARG A 285 18.32 27.17 6.50
CA ARG A 285 18.63 27.18 5.06
C ARG A 285 18.55 25.79 4.43
N GLY A 286 18.30 24.74 5.23
CA GLY A 286 18.36 23.34 4.76
C GLY A 286 19.73 22.93 4.22
N LYS A 287 20.79 23.66 4.58
CA LYS A 287 22.15 23.42 4.09
C LYS A 287 22.92 22.54 5.06
N LYS A 288 23.52 21.46 4.56
CA LYS A 288 24.35 20.54 5.30
C LYS A 288 25.61 20.20 4.51
N TYR A 289 26.74 20.22 5.20
CA TYR A 289 28.04 19.91 4.64
C TYR A 289 28.77 18.95 5.54
N LEU A 290 29.50 18.02 4.91
CA LEU A 290 30.45 17.14 5.58
C LEU A 290 31.86 17.64 5.26
N ILE A 291 32.67 17.76 6.29
CA ILE A 291 34.07 18.15 6.19
C ILE A 291 34.92 16.95 6.57
N THR A 292 35.88 16.64 5.70
CA THR A 292 36.82 15.55 5.93
C THR A 292 38.24 16.11 5.93
N THR A 293 39.06 15.55 6.81
CA THR A 293 40.51 15.77 6.82
C THR A 293 41.19 14.41 7.00
N GLY A 294 42.48 14.32 6.68
CA GLY A 294 43.30 13.15 6.98
C GLY A 294 44.75 13.56 7.11
N ASN A 295 45.67 12.59 7.15
CA ASN A 295 47.12 12.81 7.36
C ASN A 295 47.82 13.37 6.10
N ASP A 296 47.15 14.31 5.43
CA ASP A 296 47.60 15.12 4.31
C ASP A 296 47.36 16.62 4.63
N ASN A 297 47.75 17.50 3.71
CA ASN A 297 47.56 18.94 3.86
C ASN A 297 46.28 19.43 3.18
N TYR A 298 45.26 18.59 3.07
CA TYR A 298 43.99 18.93 2.44
C TYR A 298 42.81 18.72 3.38
N TYR A 299 41.83 19.62 3.28
CA TYR A 299 40.48 19.35 3.75
C TYR A 299 39.51 19.39 2.58
N LYS A 300 38.46 18.57 2.68
CA LYS A 300 37.43 18.45 1.63
C LYS A 300 36.07 18.79 2.22
N VAL A 301 35.29 19.56 1.47
CA VAL A 301 33.93 19.97 1.85
C VAL A 301 32.94 19.36 0.87
N PHE A 302 32.14 18.43 1.36
CA PHE A 302 31.07 17.75 0.63
C PHE A 302 29.75 18.44 0.93
N ASN A 303 28.99 18.81 -0.10
CA ASN A 303 27.62 19.29 0.07
C ASN A 303 26.68 18.09 0.17
N THR A 304 26.25 17.74 1.37
CA THR A 304 25.38 16.59 1.60
C THR A 304 23.90 16.92 1.43
N SER A 305 23.51 18.19 1.28
CA SER A 305 22.10 18.62 1.08
C SER A 305 21.42 18.03 -0.15
N ARG A 306 22.19 17.46 -1.07
CA ARG A 306 21.69 16.84 -2.30
C ARG A 306 21.45 15.34 -2.18
N LEU A 307 21.88 14.72 -1.08
CA LEU A 307 21.52 13.36 -0.78
C LEU A 307 20.00 13.24 -0.61
N GLU A 308 19.48 12.03 -0.88
CA GLU A 308 18.06 11.78 -0.76
C GLU A 308 17.60 12.06 0.68
N PRO A 309 16.62 12.96 0.90
CA PRO A 309 16.18 13.24 2.25
C PRO A 309 15.34 12.08 2.77
N ASN A 310 15.22 12.00 4.11
CA ASN A 310 14.22 11.14 4.73
C ASN A 310 12.81 11.68 4.40
N TYR A 311 12.10 11.03 3.48
CA TYR A 311 10.78 11.47 3.02
C TYR A 311 9.74 11.40 4.11
N LEU A 312 9.84 10.45 5.05
CA LEU A 312 8.92 10.35 6.19
C LEU A 312 9.04 11.58 7.08
N ARG A 313 10.27 12.07 7.31
CA ARG A 313 10.50 13.33 8.02
C ARG A 313 9.81 14.50 7.32
N ILE A 314 9.96 14.61 5.99
CA ILE A 314 9.32 15.68 5.20
C ILE A 314 7.80 15.61 5.31
N VAL A 315 7.22 14.42 5.12
CA VAL A 315 5.77 14.18 5.24
C VAL A 315 5.27 14.60 6.63
N ASN A 316 5.99 14.23 7.69
CA ASN A 316 5.59 14.57 9.06
C ASN A 316 5.69 16.06 9.35
N ILE A 317 6.74 16.74 8.87
CA ILE A 317 6.89 18.20 9.03
C ILE A 317 5.73 18.93 8.35
N GLU A 318 5.44 18.62 7.09
CA GLU A 318 4.39 19.32 6.34
C GLU A 318 2.99 19.00 6.89
N THR A 319 2.74 17.74 7.26
CA THR A 319 1.48 17.35 7.91
C THR A 319 1.27 18.10 9.23
N THR A 320 2.31 18.20 10.05
CA THR A 320 2.26 18.92 11.34
C THR A 320 2.00 20.40 11.12
N LYS A 321 2.70 21.04 10.19
CA LYS A 321 2.52 22.45 9.85
C LYS A 321 1.09 22.77 9.39
N ILE A 322 0.51 21.92 8.54
CA ILE A 322 -0.88 22.09 8.07
C ILE A 322 -1.86 21.89 9.23
N ARG A 323 -1.65 20.86 10.05
CA ARG A 323 -2.47 20.61 11.25
C ARG A 323 -2.44 21.78 12.23
N GLU A 324 -1.25 22.28 12.57
CA GLU A 324 -1.05 23.41 13.50
C GLU A 324 -1.71 24.69 12.97
N ASN A 325 -1.67 24.92 11.67
CA ASN A 325 -2.37 26.05 11.07
C ASN A 325 -3.90 25.85 11.07
N PHE A 326 -4.37 24.62 10.88
CA PHE A 326 -5.80 24.32 10.89
C PHE A 326 -6.42 24.50 12.28
N VAL A 327 -5.74 24.12 13.36
CA VAL A 327 -6.29 24.26 14.73
C VAL A 327 -6.30 25.70 15.26
N LYS A 328 -5.72 26.66 14.53
CA LYS A 328 -5.80 28.07 14.92
C LYS A 328 -7.24 28.59 14.76
N ILE A 329 -7.68 29.40 15.73
CA ILE A 329 -8.90 30.20 15.60
C ILE A 329 -8.67 31.23 14.50
N ARG A 330 -9.58 31.31 13.53
CA ARG A 330 -9.46 32.25 12.41
C ARG A 330 -9.93 33.64 12.82
N LEU A 331 -9.46 34.65 12.10
CA LEU A 331 -9.96 36.02 12.26
C LEU A 331 -11.48 36.04 12.05
N ASN A 332 -12.23 36.58 13.02
CA ASN A 332 -13.70 36.67 13.03
C ASN A 332 -14.45 35.33 13.09
N GLU A 333 -13.79 34.22 13.49
CA GLU A 333 -14.46 32.94 13.72
C GLU A 333 -15.10 32.88 15.12
N SER A 334 -16.37 32.50 15.19
CA SER A 334 -17.05 32.27 16.47
C SER A 334 -16.64 30.95 17.10
N THR A 335 -16.74 30.83 18.43
CA THR A 335 -16.45 29.59 19.17
C THR A 335 -17.25 28.40 18.63
N VAL A 336 -18.54 28.60 18.32
CA VAL A 336 -19.41 27.54 17.77
C VAL A 336 -18.93 27.08 16.38
N SER A 337 -18.44 27.99 15.53
CA SER A 337 -17.88 27.64 14.22
C SER A 337 -16.56 26.90 14.37
N TYR A 338 -15.72 27.35 15.30
CA TYR A 338 -14.44 26.72 15.62
C TYR A 338 -14.64 25.27 16.10
N ASP A 339 -15.51 25.04 17.09
CA ASP A 339 -15.76 23.70 17.65
C ASP A 339 -16.36 22.73 16.62
N LYS A 340 -17.20 23.22 15.70
CA LYS A 340 -17.71 22.42 14.58
C LYS A 340 -16.63 22.06 13.55
N ARG A 341 -15.64 22.93 13.36
CA ARG A 341 -14.57 22.74 12.39
C ARG A 341 -13.42 21.91 12.95
N VAL A 342 -13.01 22.17 14.18
CA VAL A 342 -11.86 21.55 14.86
C VAL A 342 -12.36 20.39 15.72
N THR A 343 -12.76 19.32 15.04
CA THR A 343 -13.14 18.04 15.67
C THR A 343 -12.06 17.00 15.46
N PHE A 344 -12.07 15.93 16.27
CA PHE A 344 -11.15 14.81 16.10
C PHE A 344 -11.19 14.23 14.68
N ASP A 345 -12.40 13.96 14.17
CA ASP A 345 -12.60 13.39 12.83
C ASP A 345 -12.09 14.32 11.72
N ASN A 346 -12.38 15.63 11.81
CA ASN A 346 -11.91 16.58 10.81
C ASN A 346 -10.38 16.70 10.81
N ILE A 347 -9.74 16.70 11.99
CA ILE A 347 -8.27 16.73 12.10
C ILE A 347 -7.66 15.44 11.53
N LYS A 348 -8.27 14.29 11.82
CA LYS A 348 -7.83 12.99 11.31
C LYS A 348 -7.90 12.95 9.78
N SER A 349 -9.07 13.25 9.20
CA SER A 349 -9.24 13.27 7.74
C SER A 349 -8.36 14.31 7.06
N LEU A 350 -8.15 15.49 7.66
CA LEU A 350 -7.21 16.48 7.15
C LEU A 350 -5.78 15.93 7.13
N SER A 351 -5.36 15.26 8.21
CA SER A 351 -4.01 14.73 8.34
C SER A 351 -3.77 13.60 7.33
N GLU A 352 -4.72 12.68 7.18
CA GLU A 352 -4.67 11.60 6.18
C GLU A 352 -4.60 12.16 4.76
N ALA A 353 -5.50 13.09 4.39
CA ALA A 353 -5.49 13.72 3.07
C ALA A 353 -4.20 14.50 2.80
N THR A 354 -3.67 15.20 3.81
CA THR A 354 -2.40 15.93 3.69
C THR A 354 -1.24 14.98 3.46
N ARG A 355 -1.17 13.87 4.19
CA ARG A 355 -0.13 12.85 4.01
C ARG A 355 -0.15 12.30 2.59
N THR A 356 -1.31 11.88 2.08
CA THR A 356 -1.47 11.39 0.70
C THR A 356 -0.97 12.42 -0.31
N VAL A 357 -1.40 13.69 -0.20
CA VAL A 357 -0.99 14.76 -1.12
C VAL A 357 0.53 14.98 -1.10
N VAL A 358 1.15 14.99 0.07
CA VAL A 358 2.60 15.17 0.20
C VAL A 358 3.35 13.98 -0.38
N VAL A 359 2.92 12.75 -0.07
CA VAL A 359 3.52 11.51 -0.62
C VAL A 359 3.41 11.47 -2.14
N ASP A 360 2.23 11.76 -2.70
CA ASP A 360 2.03 11.83 -4.16
C ASP A 360 2.92 12.87 -4.82
N SER A 361 3.09 14.02 -4.16
CA SER A 361 3.95 15.10 -4.66
C SER A 361 5.41 14.67 -4.67
N LEU A 362 5.87 13.95 -3.65
CA LEU A 362 7.22 13.38 -3.59
C LEU A 362 7.41 12.30 -4.65
N ALA A 363 6.46 11.38 -4.83
CA ALA A 363 6.50 10.35 -5.87
C ALA A 363 6.60 10.99 -7.28
N LYS A 364 5.86 12.06 -7.56
CA LYS A 364 5.94 12.82 -8.81
C LYS A 364 7.32 13.44 -9.09
N THR A 365 8.15 13.65 -8.07
CA THR A 365 9.54 14.08 -8.31
C THR A 365 10.43 12.96 -8.86
N LYS A 366 10.01 11.70 -8.75
CA LYS A 366 10.76 10.50 -9.17
C LYS A 366 10.28 9.93 -10.51
N SER A 367 9.05 10.21 -10.90
CA SER A 367 8.45 9.70 -12.14
C SER A 367 7.68 10.80 -12.88
N ALA A 368 7.76 10.79 -14.21
CA ALA A 368 6.92 11.61 -15.06
C ALA A 368 5.46 11.12 -15.15
N LEU A 369 5.07 10.09 -14.37
CA LEU A 369 3.75 9.45 -14.37
C LEU A 369 3.29 9.04 -15.78
N LYS A 370 4.08 8.18 -16.42
CA LYS A 370 3.69 7.53 -17.68
C LYS A 370 3.18 6.12 -17.36
N PRO A 371 1.86 5.93 -17.21
CA PRO A 371 1.31 4.62 -16.90
C PRO A 371 1.35 3.71 -18.13
N GLU A 372 1.81 2.49 -17.93
CA GLU A 372 1.71 1.39 -18.89
C GLU A 372 0.76 0.34 -18.31
N LEU A 373 -0.25 -0.03 -19.11
CA LEU A 373 -1.26 -1.00 -18.72
C LEU A 373 -1.08 -2.28 -19.53
N SER A 374 -1.19 -3.42 -18.86
CA SER A 374 -1.39 -4.71 -19.51
C SER A 374 -2.53 -5.47 -18.84
N LEU A 375 -3.17 -6.35 -19.60
CA LEU A 375 -4.34 -7.10 -19.18
C LEU A 375 -3.99 -8.58 -19.12
N ASN A 376 -4.37 -9.20 -18.00
CA ASN A 376 -4.46 -10.63 -17.83
C ASN A 376 -5.94 -10.99 -17.61
N ASP A 377 -6.30 -12.28 -17.73
CA ASP A 377 -7.68 -12.77 -17.61
C ASP A 377 -8.38 -12.35 -16.31
N LYS A 378 -7.61 -12.06 -15.25
CA LYS A 378 -8.11 -11.76 -13.90
C LYS A 378 -7.64 -10.42 -13.33
N SER A 379 -6.76 -9.70 -14.02
CA SER A 379 -6.15 -8.49 -13.45
C SER A 379 -5.67 -7.49 -14.51
N ILE A 380 -5.64 -6.21 -14.14
CA ILE A 380 -4.88 -5.17 -14.84
C ILE A 380 -3.56 -5.00 -14.13
N THR A 381 -2.47 -5.03 -14.88
CA THR A 381 -1.16 -4.67 -14.38
C THR A 381 -0.89 -3.20 -14.68
N LEU A 382 -0.62 -2.41 -13.65
CA LEU A 382 -0.26 -0.99 -13.75
C LEU A 382 1.23 -0.81 -13.45
N ASN A 383 1.99 -0.45 -14.48
CA ASN A 383 3.39 -0.08 -14.36
C ASN A 383 3.57 1.44 -14.44
N ILE A 384 4.18 2.03 -13.41
CA ILE A 384 4.60 3.43 -13.39
C ILE A 384 6.07 3.46 -12.93
N ALA A 385 7.01 3.34 -13.87
CA ALA A 385 8.42 3.35 -13.53
C ALA A 385 8.82 4.65 -12.78
N PRO A 386 9.71 4.59 -11.77
CA PRO A 386 10.48 3.43 -11.32
C PRO A 386 9.81 2.64 -10.17
N PHE A 387 8.51 2.81 -9.94
CA PHE A 387 7.82 2.17 -8.81
C PHE A 387 7.55 0.69 -9.09
N PRO A 388 7.42 -0.15 -8.05
CA PRO A 388 6.96 -1.53 -8.21
C PRO A 388 5.61 -1.58 -8.94
N THR A 389 5.50 -2.54 -9.85
CA THR A 389 4.28 -2.79 -10.61
C THR A 389 3.13 -3.22 -9.69
N ALA A 390 1.95 -2.62 -9.87
CA ALA A 390 0.74 -3.01 -9.15
C ALA A 390 -0.12 -3.98 -9.97
N GLU A 391 -0.63 -5.03 -9.32
CA GLU A 391 -1.61 -5.94 -9.90
C GLU A 391 -2.99 -5.65 -9.30
N ILE A 392 -3.90 -5.22 -10.17
CA ILE A 392 -5.26 -4.79 -9.81
C ILE A 392 -6.24 -5.91 -10.19
N PRO A 393 -6.87 -6.59 -9.23
CA PRO A 393 -7.83 -7.64 -9.54
C PRO A 393 -9.08 -7.07 -10.24
N LEU A 394 -9.61 -7.84 -11.19
CA LEU A 394 -10.84 -7.52 -11.90
C LEU A 394 -12.01 -8.32 -11.31
N PHE A 395 -12.98 -7.61 -10.74
CA PHE A 395 -14.26 -8.19 -10.30
C PHE A 395 -15.26 -8.38 -11.44
N THR A 396 -15.04 -7.69 -12.56
CA THR A 396 -15.80 -7.87 -13.79
C THR A 396 -14.82 -8.16 -14.93
N PRO A 397 -14.99 -9.26 -15.68
CA PRO A 397 -14.10 -9.59 -16.79
C PRO A 397 -14.06 -8.48 -17.85
N LEU A 398 -12.83 -8.13 -18.25
CA LEU A 398 -12.55 -7.23 -19.37
C LEU A 398 -12.02 -8.03 -20.55
N LYS A 399 -12.60 -7.84 -21.73
CA LYS A 399 -12.14 -8.49 -22.98
C LYS A 399 -10.93 -7.76 -23.59
N SER A 400 -10.83 -6.44 -23.40
CA SER A 400 -9.69 -5.61 -23.84
C SER A 400 -9.53 -4.39 -22.93
N LEU A 401 -8.42 -3.67 -23.08
CA LEU A 401 -8.16 -2.38 -22.41
C LEU A 401 -8.76 -1.18 -23.16
N ASP A 402 -9.54 -1.40 -24.22
CA ASP A 402 -10.11 -0.30 -25.01
C ASP A 402 -11.06 0.54 -24.16
N GLY A 403 -10.80 1.85 -24.10
CA GLY A 403 -11.56 2.78 -23.28
C GLY A 403 -11.19 2.76 -21.79
N VAL A 404 -10.24 1.91 -21.36
CA VAL A 404 -9.72 1.93 -19.99
C VAL A 404 -8.70 3.05 -19.84
N LYS A 405 -8.94 3.98 -18.92
CA LYS A 405 -8.02 5.10 -18.65
C LYS A 405 -7.80 5.27 -17.15
N LEU A 406 -6.55 5.44 -16.76
CA LEU A 406 -6.18 5.79 -15.38
C LEU A 406 -6.70 7.20 -15.06
N SER A 407 -7.64 7.28 -14.12
CA SER A 407 -8.28 8.52 -13.68
C SER A 407 -7.54 9.14 -12.50
N SER A 408 -7.12 8.33 -11.53
CA SER A 408 -6.31 8.76 -10.39
C SER A 408 -5.40 7.65 -9.91
N VAL A 409 -4.25 8.05 -9.35
CA VAL A 409 -3.31 7.16 -8.68
C VAL A 409 -2.77 7.85 -7.45
N HIS A 410 -2.68 7.12 -6.35
CA HIS A 410 -2.07 7.53 -5.10
C HIS A 410 -0.93 6.59 -4.75
N PHE A 411 0.06 7.13 -4.04
CA PHE A 411 1.24 6.41 -3.64
C PHE A 411 1.32 6.29 -2.12
N GLN A 412 1.97 5.23 -1.66
CA GLN A 412 2.45 5.10 -0.29
C GLN A 412 3.97 5.21 -0.25
N LEU A 413 4.48 5.72 0.88
CA LEU A 413 5.89 5.78 1.19
C LEU A 413 6.28 4.54 1.99
N GLU A 414 7.26 3.79 1.50
CA GLU A 414 7.79 2.60 2.14
C GLU A 414 8.85 2.92 3.20
N ALA A 415 9.16 1.94 4.05
CA ALA A 415 10.13 2.11 5.13
C ALA A 415 11.57 2.41 4.65
N ASP A 416 11.92 1.94 3.44
CA ASP A 416 13.23 2.11 2.80
C ASP A 416 13.35 3.41 1.99
N ASN A 417 12.41 4.35 2.17
CA ASN A 417 12.31 5.62 1.46
C ASN A 417 11.84 5.51 -0.01
N THR A 418 11.40 4.32 -0.46
CA THR A 418 10.83 4.13 -1.81
C THR A 418 9.31 4.34 -1.83
N PHE A 419 8.70 4.28 -3.01
CA PHE A 419 7.27 4.49 -3.20
C PHE A 419 6.65 3.31 -3.94
N SER A 420 5.43 2.96 -3.57
CA SER A 420 4.59 2.00 -4.29
C SER A 420 3.20 2.59 -4.51
N ILE A 421 2.45 2.00 -5.44
CA ILE A 421 1.07 2.43 -5.72
C ILE A 421 0.18 1.92 -4.59
N SER A 422 -0.49 2.84 -3.88
CA SER A 422 -1.43 2.50 -2.82
C SER A 422 -2.85 2.37 -3.35
N ASP A 423 -3.26 3.28 -4.23
CA ASP A 423 -4.64 3.33 -4.74
C ASP A 423 -4.63 3.72 -6.21
N ALA A 424 -5.58 3.17 -6.97
CA ALA A 424 -5.77 3.52 -8.37
C ALA A 424 -7.26 3.46 -8.74
N ILE A 425 -7.69 4.41 -9.58
CA ILE A 425 -9.04 4.41 -10.15
C ILE A 425 -8.89 4.48 -11.66
N PHE A 426 -9.55 3.55 -12.34
CA PHE A 426 -9.66 3.54 -13.80
C PHE A 426 -11.09 3.79 -14.21
N SER A 427 -11.28 4.63 -15.22
CA SER A 427 -12.54 4.68 -15.95
C SER A 427 -12.56 3.55 -16.98
N SER A 428 -13.68 2.84 -17.08
CA SER A 428 -13.94 1.86 -18.15
C SER A 428 -15.37 2.00 -18.69
N PRO A 429 -15.67 1.45 -19.87
CA PRO A 429 -17.04 1.41 -20.40
C PRO A 429 -18.06 0.71 -19.48
N LYS A 430 -17.60 -0.21 -18.62
CA LYS A 430 -18.45 -0.98 -17.68
C LYS A 430 -18.53 -0.34 -16.28
N GLY A 431 -17.92 0.83 -16.08
CA GLY A 431 -17.83 1.49 -14.78
C GLY A 431 -16.40 1.65 -14.27
N GLU A 432 -16.27 2.19 -13.07
CA GLU A 432 -14.98 2.43 -12.44
C GLU A 432 -14.36 1.13 -11.91
N ILE A 433 -13.05 0.98 -12.12
CA ILE A 433 -12.24 -0.08 -11.51
C ILE A 433 -11.44 0.60 -10.41
N LYS A 434 -11.69 0.21 -9.16
CA LYS A 434 -11.07 0.81 -7.97
C LYS A 434 -10.10 -0.19 -7.33
N TYR A 435 -8.95 0.32 -6.92
CA TYR A 435 -7.90 -0.44 -6.27
C TYR A 435 -7.39 0.32 -5.04
N SER A 436 -7.07 -0.43 -3.99
CA SER A 436 -6.43 0.02 -2.77
C SER A 436 -5.58 -1.11 -2.19
N THR A 437 -4.45 -0.78 -1.57
CA THR A 437 -3.68 -1.71 -0.73
C THR A 437 -4.31 -1.86 0.66
N ASP A 438 -5.21 -0.96 1.06
CA ASP A 438 -5.99 -1.08 2.30
C ASP A 438 -7.10 -2.14 2.12
N LYS A 439 -6.97 -3.24 2.86
CA LYS A 439 -7.92 -4.37 2.82
C LYS A 439 -9.36 -3.96 3.14
N LYS A 440 -9.57 -2.98 4.03
CA LYS A 440 -10.91 -2.51 4.38
C LYS A 440 -11.51 -1.68 3.26
N ALA A 441 -10.69 -0.82 2.64
CA ALA A 441 -11.12 -0.05 1.47
C ALA A 441 -11.46 -0.97 0.30
N MET A 442 -10.63 -1.99 0.02
CA MET A 442 -10.94 -2.97 -1.03
C MET A 442 -12.19 -3.77 -0.76
N ALA A 443 -12.40 -4.27 0.46
CA ALA A 443 -13.63 -4.97 0.79
C ALA A 443 -14.88 -4.10 0.57
N ALA A 444 -14.80 -2.80 0.88
CA ALA A 444 -15.88 -1.86 0.61
C ALA A 444 -16.11 -1.64 -0.90
N TYR A 445 -15.04 -1.56 -1.70
CA TYR A 445 -15.17 -1.47 -3.16
C TYR A 445 -15.77 -2.74 -3.76
N GLU A 446 -15.39 -3.92 -3.27
CA GLU A 446 -15.97 -5.21 -3.66
C GLU A 446 -17.47 -5.28 -3.38
N GLU A 447 -17.90 -4.81 -2.21
CA GLU A 447 -19.31 -4.76 -1.84
C GLU A 447 -20.09 -3.76 -2.70
N GLU A 448 -19.52 -2.58 -2.97
CA GLU A 448 -20.11 -1.57 -3.85
C GLU A 448 -20.34 -2.14 -5.27
N ILE A 449 -19.35 -2.82 -5.82
CA ILE A 449 -19.43 -3.47 -7.14
C ILE A 449 -20.47 -4.59 -7.12
N SER A 450 -20.46 -5.44 -6.08
CA SER A 450 -21.42 -6.55 -5.95
C SER A 450 -22.87 -6.05 -5.85
N LEU A 451 -23.10 -4.96 -5.12
CA LEU A 451 -24.40 -4.32 -5.00
C LEU A 451 -24.84 -3.69 -6.33
N ALA A 452 -23.92 -3.05 -7.06
CA ALA A 452 -24.22 -2.47 -8.37
C ALA A 452 -24.65 -3.56 -9.37
N ILE A 453 -23.92 -4.67 -9.42
CA ILE A 453 -24.27 -5.83 -10.25
C ILE A 453 -25.64 -6.38 -9.85
N SER A 454 -25.88 -6.55 -8.55
CA SER A 454 -27.18 -7.06 -8.05
C SER A 454 -28.35 -6.15 -8.43
N LYS A 455 -28.17 -4.83 -8.42
CA LYS A 455 -29.18 -3.86 -8.87
C LYS A 455 -29.43 -3.96 -10.37
N GLU A 456 -28.39 -4.13 -11.18
CA GLU A 456 -28.53 -4.31 -12.62
C GLU A 456 -29.35 -5.57 -12.94
N ILE A 457 -29.03 -6.67 -12.26
CA ILE A 457 -29.77 -7.94 -12.36
C ILE A 457 -31.24 -7.73 -11.97
N ALA A 458 -31.52 -7.09 -10.84
CA ALA A 458 -32.88 -6.84 -10.38
C ALA A 458 -33.68 -5.96 -11.35
N ASN A 459 -33.04 -4.95 -11.95
CA ASN A 459 -33.67 -4.08 -12.95
C ASN A 459 -34.01 -4.86 -14.23
N LYS A 460 -33.09 -5.69 -14.74
CA LYS A 460 -33.34 -6.57 -15.89
C LYS A 460 -34.47 -7.56 -15.61
N GLU A 461 -34.49 -8.17 -14.42
CA GLU A 461 -35.58 -9.05 -14.01
C GLU A 461 -36.94 -8.32 -14.01
N ALA A 462 -36.98 -7.10 -13.47
CA ALA A 462 -38.19 -6.29 -13.46
C ALA A 462 -38.67 -5.90 -14.88
N GLU A 463 -37.74 -5.56 -15.77
CA GLU A 463 -38.04 -5.28 -17.18
C GLU A 463 -38.69 -6.48 -17.87
N ILE A 464 -38.13 -7.67 -17.70
CA ILE A 464 -38.68 -8.91 -18.27
C ILE A 464 -40.06 -9.19 -17.65
N LYS A 465 -40.22 -9.09 -16.32
CA LYS A 465 -41.51 -9.30 -15.63
C LYS A 465 -42.60 -8.34 -16.13
N ASN A 466 -42.28 -7.07 -16.30
CA ASN A 466 -43.22 -6.06 -16.79
C ASN A 466 -43.63 -6.37 -18.23
N THR A 467 -42.67 -6.77 -19.06
CA THR A 467 -42.91 -7.16 -20.46
C THR A 467 -43.81 -8.38 -20.56
N LEU A 468 -43.54 -9.44 -19.79
CA LEU A 468 -44.37 -10.64 -19.70
C LEU A 468 -45.81 -10.30 -19.29
N SER A 469 -45.96 -9.45 -18.28
CA SER A 469 -47.27 -9.02 -17.78
C SER A 469 -48.07 -8.25 -18.84
N ALA A 470 -47.41 -7.35 -19.57
CA ALA A 470 -48.02 -6.56 -20.65
C ALA A 470 -48.49 -7.45 -21.82
N ILE A 471 -47.73 -8.49 -22.20
CA ILE A 471 -48.14 -9.41 -23.26
C ILE A 471 -49.37 -10.21 -22.83
N VAL A 472 -49.40 -10.70 -21.58
CA VAL A 472 -50.59 -11.39 -21.03
C VAL A 472 -51.82 -10.48 -21.07
N GLU A 473 -51.70 -9.22 -20.65
CA GLU A 473 -52.80 -8.25 -20.71
C GLU A 473 -53.27 -7.98 -22.14
N LYS A 474 -52.34 -7.86 -23.09
CA LYS A 474 -52.65 -7.69 -24.51
C LYS A 474 -53.44 -8.87 -25.06
N LEU A 475 -53.01 -10.10 -24.79
CA LEU A 475 -53.71 -11.32 -25.19
C LEU A 475 -55.11 -11.42 -24.57
N LYS A 476 -55.28 -10.98 -23.30
CA LYS A 476 -56.62 -10.86 -22.66
C LYS A 476 -57.49 -9.86 -23.43
N SER A 477 -56.97 -8.68 -23.74
CA SER A 477 -57.73 -7.62 -24.43
C SER A 477 -58.15 -7.99 -25.85
N ASN A 478 -57.35 -8.82 -26.54
CA ASN A 478 -57.63 -9.31 -27.89
C ASN A 478 -58.62 -10.50 -27.92
N GLY A 479 -59.10 -10.97 -26.76
CA GLY A 479 -59.99 -12.13 -26.67
C GLY A 479 -59.32 -13.47 -26.97
N GLN A 480 -57.98 -13.51 -27.07
CA GLN A 480 -57.21 -14.72 -27.38
C GLN A 480 -57.09 -15.67 -26.17
N LEU A 481 -57.50 -15.22 -24.97
CA LEU A 481 -57.51 -16.00 -23.72
C LEU A 481 -58.91 -16.40 -23.26
N ASN A 482 -59.90 -16.40 -24.15
CA ASN A 482 -61.26 -16.84 -23.83
C ASN A 482 -61.25 -18.32 -23.41
N GLY A 483 -61.51 -18.59 -22.13
CA GLY A 483 -61.48 -19.94 -21.59
C GLY A 483 -60.11 -20.40 -21.06
N VAL A 484 -59.08 -19.55 -21.04
CA VAL A 484 -57.70 -19.89 -20.63
C VAL A 484 -57.13 -18.82 -19.71
N GLU A 485 -56.55 -19.22 -18.57
CA GLU A 485 -55.77 -18.36 -17.70
C GLU A 485 -54.28 -18.60 -17.94
N LEU A 486 -53.56 -17.57 -18.37
CA LEU A 486 -52.10 -17.58 -18.53
C LEU A 486 -51.42 -16.75 -17.45
N SER A 487 -50.29 -17.25 -16.95
CA SER A 487 -49.34 -16.47 -16.18
C SER A 487 -47.92 -16.74 -16.65
N ALA A 488 -47.08 -15.71 -16.61
CA ALA A 488 -45.66 -15.81 -16.88
C ALA A 488 -44.88 -15.05 -15.81
N THR A 489 -43.79 -15.66 -15.33
CA THR A 489 -42.86 -15.04 -14.39
C THR A 489 -41.44 -15.25 -14.86
N ALA A 490 -40.56 -14.30 -14.55
CA ALA A 490 -39.13 -14.42 -14.80
C ALA A 490 -38.36 -14.21 -13.49
N THR A 491 -37.27 -14.94 -13.29
CA THR A 491 -36.32 -14.70 -12.20
C THR A 491 -34.91 -14.97 -12.66
N LEU A 492 -33.95 -14.17 -12.20
CA LEU A 492 -32.53 -14.42 -12.43
C LEU A 492 -31.93 -15.11 -11.21
N LYS A 493 -31.23 -16.23 -11.41
CA LYS A 493 -30.57 -16.97 -10.33
C LYS A 493 -29.08 -17.09 -10.61
N LYS A 494 -28.26 -16.77 -9.61
CA LYS A 494 -26.81 -17.01 -9.67
C LYS A 494 -26.54 -18.46 -9.26
N GLU A 495 -26.03 -19.25 -10.19
CA GLU A 495 -25.79 -20.69 -10.03
C GLU A 495 -24.38 -21.05 -10.49
N LYS A 496 -23.99 -22.32 -10.31
CA LYS A 496 -22.72 -22.84 -10.79
C LYS A 496 -22.93 -23.57 -12.11
N ASP A 497 -22.10 -23.26 -13.10
CA ASP A 497 -22.08 -24.00 -14.36
C ASP A 497 -21.46 -25.39 -14.20
N GLN A 498 -21.41 -26.15 -15.30
CA GLN A 498 -20.84 -27.52 -15.31
C GLN A 498 -19.35 -27.60 -14.94
N ASN A 499 -18.62 -26.49 -14.96
CA ASN A 499 -17.22 -26.39 -14.57
C ASN A 499 -17.05 -25.88 -13.12
N GLY A 500 -18.14 -25.51 -12.44
CA GLY A 500 -18.11 -24.94 -11.09
C GLY A 500 -17.91 -23.41 -11.07
N GLU A 501 -17.97 -22.75 -12.22
CA GLU A 501 -17.86 -21.29 -12.32
C GLU A 501 -19.22 -20.63 -12.08
N ASP A 502 -19.21 -19.41 -11.53
CA ASP A 502 -20.45 -18.65 -11.34
C ASP A 502 -21.07 -18.31 -12.71
N GLU A 503 -22.38 -18.47 -12.84
CA GLU A 503 -23.17 -18.00 -13.98
C GLU A 503 -24.50 -17.41 -13.53
N LEU A 504 -25.07 -16.52 -14.36
CA LEU A 504 -26.40 -15.99 -14.15
C LEU A 504 -27.39 -16.69 -15.09
N ASN A 505 -28.40 -17.35 -14.54
CA ASN A 505 -29.39 -18.13 -15.28
C ASN A 505 -30.75 -17.43 -15.25
N LEU A 506 -31.40 -17.31 -16.41
CA LEU A 506 -32.74 -16.78 -16.54
C LEU A 506 -33.76 -17.91 -16.52
N TYR A 507 -34.62 -17.90 -15.50
CA TYR A 507 -35.77 -18.80 -15.37
C TYR A 507 -37.03 -18.06 -15.79
N ALA A 508 -37.63 -18.45 -16.92
CA ALA A 508 -38.91 -17.93 -17.38
C ALA A 508 -39.97 -19.05 -17.31
N SER A 509 -40.90 -18.93 -16.35
CA SER A 509 -41.97 -19.91 -16.12
C SER A 509 -43.27 -19.43 -16.75
N PHE A 510 -43.88 -20.27 -17.58
CA PHE A 510 -45.14 -20.07 -18.27
C PHE A 510 -46.14 -21.14 -17.82
N LEU A 511 -47.32 -20.72 -17.41
CA LEU A 511 -48.37 -21.61 -16.91
C LEU A 511 -49.69 -21.32 -17.59
N SER A 512 -50.38 -22.36 -18.04
CA SER A 512 -51.76 -22.29 -18.51
C SER A 512 -52.68 -23.12 -17.63
N LYS A 513 -53.89 -22.60 -17.37
CA LYS A 513 -55.01 -23.33 -16.81
C LYS A 513 -56.27 -23.08 -17.63
N GLY A 514 -57.02 -24.12 -17.96
CA GLY A 514 -58.34 -23.95 -18.55
C GLY A 514 -59.35 -23.44 -17.53
N THR A 515 -60.30 -22.61 -17.98
CA THR A 515 -61.42 -22.16 -17.15
C THR A 515 -62.69 -22.95 -17.49
N GLN A 516 -63.47 -23.29 -16.48
CA GLN A 516 -64.78 -23.92 -16.67
C GLN A 516 -65.79 -22.87 -17.13
N LEU A 517 -66.37 -23.04 -18.32
CA LEU A 517 -67.56 -22.30 -18.72
C LEU A 517 -68.76 -22.86 -17.93
N ILE A 518 -69.37 -22.03 -17.08
CA ILE A 518 -70.45 -22.43 -16.15
C ILE A 518 -71.65 -23.07 -16.89
N THR A 519 -71.83 -22.80 -18.18
CA THR A 519 -72.97 -23.25 -18.99
C THR A 519 -72.71 -24.45 -19.91
N ALA A 520 -71.45 -24.88 -20.08
CA ALA A 520 -71.10 -26.05 -20.90
C ALA A 520 -70.02 -26.83 -20.16
N MET A 521 -70.25 -28.12 -19.88
CA MET A 521 -69.30 -29.01 -19.18
C MET A 521 -67.99 -29.29 -19.97
N THR A 522 -67.57 -28.38 -20.84
CA THR A 522 -66.39 -28.41 -21.71
C THR A 522 -65.31 -27.48 -21.12
N SER A 523 -64.17 -28.05 -20.74
CA SER A 523 -62.95 -27.30 -20.40
C SER A 523 -62.05 -27.15 -21.64
N SER A 524 -61.20 -26.12 -21.65
CA SER A 524 -60.13 -25.93 -22.64
C SER A 524 -58.84 -26.73 -22.32
N ASP A 525 -58.80 -27.38 -21.15
CA ASP A 525 -57.75 -28.35 -20.79
C ASP A 525 -57.97 -29.72 -21.46
N TYR A 526 -57.01 -30.63 -21.32
CA TYR A 526 -57.10 -31.98 -21.87
C TYR A 526 -58.40 -32.70 -21.44
N PRO A 527 -59.15 -33.29 -22.39
CA PRO A 527 -60.26 -34.18 -22.04
C PRO A 527 -59.79 -35.41 -21.25
N PRO A 528 -60.70 -36.13 -20.57
CA PRO A 528 -60.34 -37.31 -19.78
C PRO A 528 -59.60 -38.35 -20.63
N GLY A 529 -58.43 -38.81 -20.18
CA GLY A 529 -57.62 -39.81 -20.88
C GLY A 529 -57.00 -39.36 -22.21
N LYS A 530 -57.06 -38.07 -22.57
CA LYS A 530 -56.41 -37.53 -23.77
C LYS A 530 -55.02 -36.97 -23.47
N TYR A 531 -54.12 -37.13 -24.42
CA TYR A 531 -52.73 -36.66 -24.36
C TYR A 531 -52.24 -35.99 -25.65
N ASN A 532 -53.03 -36.03 -26.73
CA ASN A 532 -52.68 -35.35 -27.96
C ASN A 532 -52.70 -33.83 -27.73
N PHE A 533 -51.57 -33.18 -27.99
CA PHE A 533 -51.37 -31.74 -27.77
C PHE A 533 -52.46 -30.88 -28.42
N ASN A 534 -52.88 -31.23 -29.64
CA ASN A 534 -53.89 -30.47 -30.39
C ASN A 534 -55.31 -30.61 -29.82
N GLU A 535 -55.54 -31.57 -28.91
CA GLU A 535 -56.82 -31.74 -28.21
C GLU A 535 -56.92 -30.88 -26.94
N ALA A 536 -55.91 -30.07 -26.62
CA ALA A 536 -55.88 -29.17 -25.45
C ALA A 536 -55.65 -27.71 -25.86
N PRO A 537 -56.73 -26.95 -26.16
CA PRO A 537 -56.62 -25.53 -26.52
C PRO A 537 -55.80 -24.67 -25.55
N ALA A 538 -55.87 -24.94 -24.23
CA ALA A 538 -55.08 -24.24 -23.23
C ALA A 538 -53.56 -24.47 -23.39
N ALA A 539 -53.15 -25.69 -23.74
CA ALA A 539 -51.75 -26.04 -23.99
C ALA A 539 -51.24 -25.43 -25.31
N VAL A 540 -52.04 -25.44 -26.37
CA VAL A 540 -51.70 -24.78 -27.65
C VAL A 540 -51.48 -23.29 -27.44
N THR A 541 -52.43 -22.63 -26.78
CA THR A 541 -52.36 -21.19 -26.47
C THR A 541 -51.14 -20.83 -25.62
N LEU A 542 -50.77 -21.70 -24.66
CA LEU A 542 -49.55 -21.54 -23.86
C LEU A 542 -48.29 -21.53 -24.72
N ILE A 543 -48.17 -22.47 -25.65
CA ILE A 543 -46.98 -22.62 -26.48
C ILE A 543 -46.87 -21.50 -27.51
N ASP A 544 -47.97 -21.06 -28.11
CA ASP A 544 -47.98 -19.89 -28.98
C ASP A 544 -47.50 -18.62 -28.24
N PHE A 545 -48.05 -18.39 -27.05
CA PHE A 545 -47.63 -17.29 -26.18
C PHE A 545 -46.16 -17.40 -25.78
N PHE A 546 -45.70 -18.59 -25.43
CA PHE A 546 -44.30 -18.87 -25.10
C PHE A 546 -43.36 -18.55 -26.27
N LEU A 547 -43.69 -19.01 -27.49
CA LEU A 547 -42.88 -18.79 -28.67
C LEU A 547 -42.83 -17.32 -29.08
N GLU A 548 -43.97 -16.62 -29.07
CA GLU A 548 -44.04 -15.19 -29.40
C GLU A 548 -43.23 -14.36 -28.39
N THR A 549 -43.40 -14.64 -27.10
CA THR A 549 -42.68 -13.96 -26.01
C THR A 549 -41.18 -14.20 -26.09
N THR A 550 -40.77 -15.46 -26.29
CA THR A 550 -39.35 -15.80 -26.36
C THR A 550 -38.70 -15.13 -27.57
N LYS A 551 -39.37 -15.18 -28.74
CA LYS A 551 -38.88 -14.54 -29.97
C LYS A 551 -38.77 -13.01 -29.85
N THR A 552 -39.71 -12.38 -29.16
CA THR A 552 -39.78 -10.91 -29.11
C THR A 552 -38.88 -10.33 -28.01
N ASN A 553 -38.72 -11.05 -26.89
CA ASN A 553 -38.14 -10.47 -25.67
C ASN A 553 -36.94 -11.23 -25.13
N LEU A 554 -36.73 -12.49 -25.51
CA LEU A 554 -35.61 -13.30 -25.03
C LEU A 554 -34.62 -13.71 -26.12
N ASN A 555 -34.89 -13.34 -27.38
CA ASN A 555 -34.11 -13.78 -28.54
C ASN A 555 -32.63 -13.39 -28.47
N GLU A 556 -32.30 -12.23 -27.88
CA GLU A 556 -30.91 -11.80 -27.71
C GLU A 556 -30.07 -12.74 -26.81
N TYR A 557 -30.74 -13.51 -25.93
CA TYR A 557 -30.07 -14.47 -25.04
C TYR A 557 -29.89 -15.86 -25.70
N LEU A 558 -30.54 -16.12 -26.83
CA LEU A 558 -30.47 -17.39 -27.57
C LEU A 558 -29.33 -17.39 -28.60
N THR A 559 -28.10 -17.26 -28.11
CA THR A 559 -26.89 -17.26 -28.96
C THR A 559 -26.48 -18.68 -29.41
N PRO A 560 -25.75 -18.84 -30.53
CA PRO A 560 -25.29 -20.15 -30.99
C PRO A 560 -24.52 -20.94 -29.91
N GLY A 561 -24.86 -22.21 -29.72
CA GLY A 561 -24.28 -23.10 -28.70
C GLY A 561 -24.74 -22.85 -27.27
N ARG A 562 -25.61 -21.85 -27.03
CA ARG A 562 -26.17 -21.53 -25.70
C ARG A 562 -26.93 -22.73 -25.14
N LYS A 563 -26.67 -23.10 -23.88
CA LYS A 563 -27.46 -24.13 -23.20
C LYS A 563 -28.83 -23.59 -22.83
N VAL A 564 -29.87 -24.32 -23.20
CA VAL A 564 -31.26 -24.00 -22.91
C VAL A 564 -31.94 -25.25 -22.35
N THR A 565 -32.63 -25.12 -21.22
CA THR A 565 -33.37 -26.23 -20.60
C THR A 565 -34.85 -25.93 -20.58
N PHE A 566 -35.65 -26.87 -21.06
CA PHE A 566 -37.11 -26.83 -21.05
C PHE A 566 -37.61 -27.80 -19.98
N ASN A 567 -38.11 -27.28 -18.88
CA ASN A 567 -38.78 -28.05 -17.85
C ASN A 567 -40.27 -28.07 -18.17
N ILE A 568 -40.77 -29.20 -18.66
CA ILE A 568 -42.18 -29.35 -19.07
C ILE A 568 -42.90 -30.19 -18.02
N THR A 569 -43.95 -29.64 -17.42
CA THR A 569 -44.80 -30.35 -16.46
C THR A 569 -46.17 -30.65 -17.05
N GLY A 570 -46.54 -31.93 -17.08
CA GLY A 570 -47.84 -32.42 -17.51
C GLY A 570 -48.66 -32.88 -16.29
N GLY A 571 -49.72 -32.14 -16.00
CA GLY A 571 -50.65 -32.45 -14.91
C GLY A 571 -51.73 -33.44 -15.35
N THR A 572 -52.09 -34.37 -14.48
CA THR A 572 -53.31 -35.19 -14.57
C THR A 572 -54.19 -34.96 -13.34
N ASP A 573 -55.49 -35.21 -13.46
CA ASP A 573 -56.37 -35.28 -12.30
C ASP A 573 -56.29 -36.65 -11.60
N LYS A 574 -57.03 -36.82 -10.50
CA LYS A 574 -57.04 -38.06 -9.72
C LYS A 574 -57.81 -39.21 -10.39
N SER A 575 -58.46 -38.97 -11.52
CA SER A 575 -59.20 -40.01 -12.24
C SER A 575 -58.27 -41.17 -12.60
N GLY A 576 -58.60 -42.38 -12.12
CA GLY A 576 -57.84 -43.58 -12.46
C GLY A 576 -58.08 -44.02 -13.91
N ILE A 577 -57.09 -44.70 -14.50
CA ILE A 577 -57.17 -45.27 -15.84
C ILE A 577 -57.74 -46.69 -15.73
N ALA A 578 -59.04 -46.84 -15.96
CA ALA A 578 -59.74 -48.13 -15.82
C ALA A 578 -59.48 -49.10 -16.99
N LYS A 579 -59.17 -48.58 -18.18
CA LYS A 579 -58.77 -49.34 -19.38
C LYS A 579 -57.57 -48.64 -19.99
N ALA A 580 -56.60 -49.42 -20.46
CA ALA A 580 -55.42 -48.88 -21.14
C ALA A 580 -55.85 -47.93 -22.28
N ILE A 581 -55.33 -46.70 -22.26
CA ILE A 581 -55.55 -45.73 -23.33
C ILE A 581 -54.61 -46.11 -24.48
N SER A 582 -55.15 -46.17 -25.69
CA SER A 582 -54.37 -46.56 -26.88
C SER A 582 -53.24 -45.57 -27.17
N TYR A 583 -52.03 -46.10 -27.29
CA TYR A 583 -50.85 -45.39 -27.78
C TYR A 583 -50.53 -45.86 -29.19
N LYS A 584 -50.54 -44.97 -30.17
CA LYS A 584 -50.41 -45.33 -31.60
C LYS A 584 -48.96 -45.33 -32.11
N ASN A 585 -47.99 -45.48 -31.19
CA ASN A 585 -46.56 -45.44 -31.50
C ASN A 585 -46.07 -44.14 -32.19
N GLU A 586 -46.81 -43.04 -32.04
CA GLU A 586 -46.57 -41.77 -32.73
C GLU A 586 -45.25 -41.10 -32.36
N PHE A 587 -44.66 -41.43 -31.21
CA PHE A 587 -43.33 -40.99 -30.78
C PHE A 587 -42.32 -42.15 -30.65
N GLY A 588 -42.67 -43.35 -31.14
CA GLY A 588 -41.88 -44.58 -30.96
C GLY A 588 -42.02 -45.22 -29.56
N PRO A 589 -41.40 -46.40 -29.33
CA PRO A 589 -41.46 -47.07 -28.03
C PRO A 589 -40.51 -46.44 -27.01
N PHE A 590 -40.95 -46.34 -25.76
CA PHE A 590 -40.16 -45.85 -24.63
C PHE A 590 -39.67 -47.02 -23.78
N LYS A 591 -38.36 -47.05 -23.50
CA LYS A 591 -37.73 -48.04 -22.63
C LYS A 591 -36.80 -47.36 -21.63
N ASN A 592 -37.12 -47.47 -20.34
CA ASN A 592 -36.44 -46.78 -19.23
C ASN A 592 -36.19 -45.29 -19.51
N PHE A 593 -37.13 -44.61 -20.18
CA PHE A 593 -36.96 -43.20 -20.51
C PHE A 593 -37.04 -42.36 -19.22
N PRO A 594 -36.05 -41.51 -18.92
CA PRO A 594 -36.01 -40.78 -17.66
C PRO A 594 -37.06 -39.66 -17.63
N PHE A 595 -37.86 -39.64 -16.58
CA PHE A 595 -38.80 -38.55 -16.28
C PHE A 595 -39.02 -38.44 -14.78
N TYR A 596 -39.56 -37.33 -14.32
CA TYR A 596 -39.87 -37.12 -12.91
C TYR A 596 -41.36 -37.30 -12.68
N PHE A 597 -41.76 -38.21 -11.79
CA PHE A 597 -43.14 -38.35 -11.35
C PHE A 597 -43.25 -37.86 -9.90
N GLN A 598 -44.12 -36.88 -9.64
CA GLN A 598 -44.26 -36.25 -8.32
C GLN A 598 -42.91 -35.75 -7.74
N GLY A 599 -42.01 -35.31 -8.61
CA GLY A 599 -40.67 -34.83 -8.24
C GLY A 599 -39.60 -35.93 -8.09
N GLU A 600 -39.94 -37.21 -8.19
CA GLU A 600 -38.98 -38.32 -8.09
C GLU A 600 -38.58 -38.86 -9.47
N LEU A 601 -37.28 -39.10 -9.67
CA LEU A 601 -36.76 -39.66 -10.92
C LEU A 601 -37.28 -41.10 -11.12
N SER A 602 -37.87 -41.35 -12.28
CA SER A 602 -38.48 -42.62 -12.66
C SER A 602 -38.12 -42.99 -14.11
N GLY A 603 -38.37 -44.25 -14.47
CA GLY A 603 -38.13 -44.80 -15.80
C GLY A 603 -39.42 -45.20 -16.48
N LEU A 604 -39.75 -44.53 -17.59
CA LEU A 604 -40.92 -44.84 -18.39
C LEU A 604 -40.65 -46.03 -19.32
N ASN A 605 -41.52 -47.04 -19.25
CA ASN A 605 -41.59 -48.13 -20.20
C ASN A 605 -43.00 -48.15 -20.82
N MET A 606 -43.10 -48.00 -22.14
CA MET A 606 -44.37 -47.93 -22.85
C MET A 606 -44.20 -48.20 -24.35
N ASP A 607 -45.08 -49.01 -24.93
CA ASP A 607 -45.18 -49.23 -26.38
C ASP A 607 -46.64 -49.35 -26.83
N GLU A 608 -46.86 -49.57 -28.13
CA GLU A 608 -48.20 -49.71 -28.73
C GLU A 608 -49.02 -50.86 -28.13
N SER A 609 -48.37 -51.94 -27.69
CA SER A 609 -49.03 -53.13 -27.13
C SER A 609 -49.48 -52.92 -25.67
N THR A 610 -48.72 -52.14 -24.90
CA THR A 610 -49.05 -51.85 -23.49
C THR A 610 -50.06 -50.71 -23.35
N GLY A 611 -49.97 -49.71 -24.23
CA GLY A 611 -50.72 -48.46 -24.10
C GLY A 611 -50.38 -47.69 -22.81
N ILE A 612 -51.19 -46.67 -22.49
CA ILE A 612 -51.04 -45.85 -21.28
C ILE A 612 -51.97 -46.42 -20.20
N THR A 613 -51.40 -46.84 -19.08
CA THR A 613 -52.11 -47.50 -17.95
C THR A 613 -52.01 -46.74 -16.64
N LEU A 614 -51.04 -45.83 -16.52
CA LEU A 614 -50.81 -45.01 -15.33
C LEU A 614 -50.92 -43.52 -15.63
N ASN A 615 -51.37 -42.74 -14.65
CA ASN A 615 -51.43 -41.28 -14.76
C ASN A 615 -50.04 -40.65 -14.93
N SER A 616 -48.99 -41.27 -14.38
CA SER A 616 -47.59 -40.88 -14.61
C SER A 616 -47.19 -40.98 -16.09
N GLN A 617 -47.64 -42.04 -16.78
CA GLN A 617 -47.45 -42.22 -18.22
C GLN A 617 -48.28 -41.20 -19.00
N LEU A 618 -49.53 -40.96 -18.60
CA LEU A 618 -50.41 -40.00 -19.27
C LEU A 618 -49.87 -38.56 -19.17
N GLY A 619 -49.42 -38.14 -17.98
CA GLY A 619 -48.82 -36.84 -17.77
C GLY A 619 -47.52 -36.68 -18.56
N PHE A 620 -46.66 -37.71 -18.57
CA PHE A 620 -45.48 -37.74 -19.43
C PHE A 620 -45.83 -37.53 -20.91
N MET A 621 -46.83 -38.26 -21.43
CA MET A 621 -47.20 -38.16 -22.85
C MET A 621 -47.65 -36.75 -23.25
N ARG A 622 -48.32 -36.04 -22.34
CA ARG A 622 -48.67 -34.62 -22.54
C ARG A 622 -47.42 -33.73 -22.63
N THR A 623 -46.40 -33.98 -21.81
CA THR A 623 -45.13 -33.25 -21.90
C THR A 623 -44.37 -33.55 -23.19
N TYR A 624 -44.39 -34.81 -23.64
CA TYR A 624 -43.68 -35.23 -24.83
C TYR A 624 -44.33 -34.65 -26.09
N GLY A 625 -45.66 -34.56 -26.14
CA GLY A 625 -46.37 -33.87 -27.20
C GLY A 625 -45.98 -32.38 -27.32
N VAL A 626 -45.74 -31.70 -26.20
CA VAL A 626 -45.21 -30.31 -26.21
C VAL A 626 -43.79 -30.27 -26.75
N ARG A 627 -42.92 -31.20 -26.33
CA ARG A 627 -41.55 -31.30 -26.86
C ARG A 627 -41.55 -31.52 -28.37
N ASP A 628 -42.31 -32.50 -28.84
CA ASP A 628 -42.42 -32.82 -30.28
C ASP A 628 -42.93 -31.60 -31.08
N TYR A 629 -43.91 -30.88 -30.53
CA TYR A 629 -44.39 -29.65 -31.14
C TYR A 629 -43.28 -28.60 -31.26
N LEU A 630 -42.52 -28.35 -30.18
CA LEU A 630 -41.41 -27.39 -30.18
C LEU A 630 -40.28 -27.79 -31.15
N GLU A 631 -39.92 -29.07 -31.20
CA GLU A 631 -38.86 -29.57 -32.10
C GLU A 631 -39.27 -29.47 -33.58
N ASN A 632 -40.56 -29.62 -33.91
CA ASN A 632 -41.03 -29.69 -35.29
C ASN A 632 -41.67 -28.40 -35.84
N ASN A 633 -42.07 -27.44 -35.00
CA ASN A 633 -42.85 -26.26 -35.43
C ASN A 633 -42.15 -24.91 -35.22
N THR A 634 -40.94 -24.88 -34.67
CA THR A 634 -40.15 -23.64 -34.55
C THR A 634 -38.68 -23.86 -34.86
N THR A 635 -38.02 -22.83 -35.41
CA THR A 635 -36.56 -22.83 -35.62
C THR A 635 -35.82 -21.99 -34.57
N LEU A 636 -36.54 -21.37 -33.63
CA LEU A 636 -36.02 -20.41 -32.65
C LEU A 636 -34.87 -20.96 -31.80
N PHE A 637 -34.83 -22.28 -31.60
CA PHE A 637 -33.86 -22.95 -30.73
C PHE A 637 -32.89 -23.85 -31.51
N ASN A 638 -32.85 -23.79 -32.84
CA ASN A 638 -32.02 -24.71 -33.65
C ASN A 638 -30.51 -24.49 -33.44
N GLU A 639 -30.12 -23.27 -33.12
CA GLU A 639 -28.72 -22.92 -32.88
C GLU A 639 -28.32 -23.09 -31.40
N THR A 640 -29.25 -23.46 -30.52
CA THR A 640 -29.01 -23.64 -29.08
C THR A 640 -28.85 -25.11 -28.69
N ASN A 641 -28.14 -25.38 -27.59
CA ASN A 641 -27.99 -26.70 -27.00
C ASN A 641 -29.17 -26.99 -26.06
N ASN A 642 -30.21 -27.61 -26.61
CA ASN A 642 -31.48 -27.81 -25.91
C ASN A 642 -31.51 -29.10 -25.08
N THR A 643 -32.06 -29.01 -23.87
CA THR A 643 -32.35 -30.15 -23.00
C THR A 643 -33.80 -30.10 -22.58
N PHE A 644 -34.54 -31.20 -22.75
CA PHE A 644 -35.93 -31.32 -22.31
C PHE A 644 -36.01 -32.21 -21.07
N VAL A 645 -36.61 -31.68 -20.00
CA VAL A 645 -36.84 -32.40 -18.75
C VAL A 645 -38.34 -32.54 -18.56
N HIS A 646 -38.78 -33.79 -18.37
CA HIS A 646 -40.19 -34.15 -18.33
C HIS A 646 -40.64 -34.40 -16.90
N PHE A 647 -41.62 -33.61 -16.44
CA PHE A 647 -42.26 -33.75 -15.13
C PHE A 647 -43.72 -34.19 -15.32
N SER A 648 -44.15 -35.21 -14.60
CA SER A 648 -45.53 -35.65 -14.54
C SER A 648 -46.04 -35.48 -13.11
N GLU A 649 -47.16 -34.79 -12.99
CA GLU A 649 -47.82 -34.54 -11.70
C GLU A 649 -49.25 -35.08 -11.74
N GLN A 650 -49.67 -35.74 -10.67
CA GLN A 650 -51.05 -36.17 -10.49
C GLN A 650 -51.67 -35.39 -9.33
N ALA A 651 -52.77 -34.70 -9.59
CA ALA A 651 -53.48 -33.97 -8.56
C ALA A 651 -54.25 -34.90 -7.60
N ASP A 652 -54.49 -34.41 -6.39
CA ASP A 652 -55.28 -35.11 -5.36
C ASP A 652 -56.80 -35.04 -5.58
N GLN A 653 -57.23 -34.31 -6.61
CA GLN A 653 -58.64 -34.03 -6.90
C GLN A 653 -58.98 -34.40 -8.35
N VAL A 654 -60.25 -34.68 -8.60
CA VAL A 654 -60.79 -34.96 -9.94
C VAL A 654 -61.29 -33.65 -10.54
N GLY A 655 -60.98 -33.41 -11.82
CA GLY A 655 -61.47 -32.22 -12.52
C GLY A 655 -60.57 -31.78 -13.67
N PRO A 656 -61.14 -31.21 -14.73
CA PRO A 656 -60.37 -30.77 -15.88
C PRO A 656 -59.32 -29.70 -15.54
N GLN A 657 -59.57 -28.85 -14.53
CA GLN A 657 -58.67 -27.78 -14.08
C GLN A 657 -57.30 -28.27 -13.55
N PHE A 658 -57.15 -29.58 -13.34
CA PHE A 658 -55.90 -30.21 -12.91
C PHE A 658 -55.12 -30.84 -14.06
N ARG A 659 -55.64 -30.79 -15.29
CA ARG A 659 -55.03 -31.40 -16.47
C ARG A 659 -54.23 -30.38 -17.27
N THR A 660 -53.29 -29.74 -16.59
CA THR A 660 -52.58 -28.53 -17.04
C THR A 660 -51.25 -28.85 -17.72
N ILE A 661 -50.70 -27.85 -18.43
CA ILE A 661 -49.30 -27.79 -18.85
C ILE A 661 -48.63 -26.60 -18.16
N LYS A 662 -47.42 -26.82 -17.66
CA LYS A 662 -46.48 -25.78 -17.29
C LYS A 662 -45.22 -25.94 -18.12
N LEU A 663 -44.67 -24.85 -18.61
CA LEU A 663 -43.41 -24.80 -19.31
C LEU A 663 -42.49 -23.80 -18.62
N GLU A 664 -41.32 -24.23 -18.17
CA GLU A 664 -40.29 -23.33 -17.68
C GLU A 664 -39.06 -23.42 -18.58
N LEU A 665 -38.64 -22.27 -19.09
CA LEU A 665 -37.44 -22.09 -19.90
C LEU A 665 -36.31 -21.59 -19.01
N VAL A 666 -35.20 -22.31 -19.00
CA VAL A 666 -33.96 -21.89 -18.35
C VAL A 666 -32.93 -21.57 -19.42
N ILE A 667 -32.53 -20.31 -19.53
CA ILE A 667 -31.42 -19.87 -20.38
C ILE A 667 -30.19 -19.70 -19.50
N HIS A 668 -29.16 -20.51 -19.75
CA HIS A 668 -27.97 -20.56 -18.90
C HIS A 668 -26.95 -19.46 -19.29
N GLY A 669 -26.26 -18.87 -18.32
CA GLY A 669 -25.17 -17.91 -18.56
C GLY A 669 -25.54 -16.66 -19.36
N VAL A 670 -26.64 -15.98 -19.00
CA VAL A 670 -27.10 -14.75 -19.68
C VAL A 670 -26.15 -13.55 -19.51
N ASP A 671 -25.19 -13.64 -18.59
CA ASP A 671 -24.12 -12.67 -18.36
C ASP A 671 -22.92 -12.82 -19.31
N LYS A 672 -22.80 -13.95 -20.03
CA LYS A 672 -21.65 -14.31 -20.87
C LYS A 672 -21.75 -13.85 -22.34
N LEU A 673 -22.46 -12.74 -22.61
CA LEU A 673 -22.67 -12.18 -23.96
C LEU A 673 -21.37 -11.73 -24.67
#